data_AF-A0A1J4JLX6-F1
#
_entry.id   AF-A0A1J4JLX6-F1
#
_cell.length_a   1.000
_cell.length_b   1.000
_cell.length_c   1.000
_cell.angle_alpha   90.00
_cell.angle_beta   90.00
_cell.angle_gamma   90.00
#
_symmetry.space_group_name_H-M   'P 1'
#
loop_
_entity.id
_entity.type
_entity.pdbx_description
1 polymer ?
#
loop_
_entity_poly.entity_id
_entity_poly.type
_entity_poly.pdbx_seq_one_letter_code
_entity_poly.pdbx_strand_id
1 'polypeptide(L)'
;MHHRHSYTPINVQRSLSGSISASSFSLLRISPTFYKRIYNLLRAQHTIISSLQRSLLDTKVPLDSPDEAAVKSFSKAVNNVLTADYADLLQVSFSSVQDIKMALSKTLSPHIDKVGYSILSAILSISRLMDIILYTCSPVNNEEEGGQQMAAKMRRPSDASVKDLTKSIHIPHMKTEAESHGRRRLQKNTNTSSFPSVLTEPEYIICRICDKKVPLCLIETHSKNCALVYETSKNMVSADERMQKLQALAKQTILRRPWPGDEQFTTAVILPILHAVILLDRAICIDIHKLSASDELDVIADAMMSITLNVFYPEGADIIDKANTLLSEKLNATDDLTIALDVVKRTSLAPNDDSILMMGNTTTIADFKFIKRISSGAFARVYLGKKNTTGDIYAIKVIPKTGLRQKNEVQRVNIEKDILMKTYSPYMIKFFYSFIGEYNLYLVMEYLPGGDLYSVLQANGSIDEDSALVYTVQIVLALQFLRENRIIHRDLKPDNILVDSEGHLKLIDFGLSYFGMVDRSLSSGSSLMTVTDSCIGTPDYTSPEIVLSQPHTFAADYFSLGSILYEFLVGVPPFHGQTPSETFQKVVKGHYDTEALEDFSEEVQDLISKLLCSDPTKRIGASSIEEIKQHPWFADVDWNHIENLPKPFVPQLSGKEDTSYFEDRTFSLGQQTDEKDIIDDIQLCRKVEEKERRSSILSIIVDDESPANDSLIEDEMKNFQSVSIHQLQETTKEEARMRRKISKFDENAECQCIPEFKTEKKTRTRRRLPRKSYMPVKNNGISSPTRNHENHYIDDSCDEEFDD
;
A
#
# COMPACT_ATOMS: atom_id res chain seq x y z
N MET A 1 -45.86 -11.70 36.58
CA MET A 1 -46.92 -10.93 37.25
C MET A 1 -46.80 -11.12 38.76
N HIS A 2 -46.76 -9.99 39.47
CA HIS A 2 -46.95 -9.72 40.90
C HIS A 2 -46.48 -10.71 42.00
N HIS A 3 -45.74 -10.11 42.96
CA HIS A 3 -45.24 -10.61 44.25
C HIS A 3 -43.93 -11.40 44.27
N ARG A 4 -42.81 -10.68 44.47
CA ARG A 4 -41.68 -11.17 45.29
C ARG A 4 -41.05 -10.02 46.09
N HIS A 5 -41.29 -10.09 47.39
CA HIS A 5 -40.57 -9.56 48.54
C HIS A 5 -39.74 -8.27 48.40
N SER A 6 -40.25 -7.24 49.09
CA SER A 6 -39.46 -6.20 49.75
C SER A 6 -38.33 -6.81 50.58
N TYR A 7 -37.09 -6.67 50.13
CA TYR A 7 -35.91 -6.85 50.96
C TYR A 7 -35.12 -5.55 50.99
N THR A 8 -35.17 -4.89 52.14
CA THR A 8 -34.16 -3.93 52.58
C THR A 8 -32.79 -4.60 52.52
N PRO A 9 -31.82 -4.06 51.76
CA PRO A 9 -30.45 -4.56 51.80
C PRO A 9 -29.87 -4.30 53.19
N ILE A 10 -29.16 -5.29 53.71
CA ILE A 10 -28.29 -5.16 54.88
C ILE A 10 -27.43 -3.90 54.71
N ASN A 11 -27.44 -3.11 55.77
CA ASN A 11 -26.91 -1.77 55.84
C ASN A 11 -25.38 -1.75 55.63
N VAL A 12 -24.94 -1.57 54.37
CA VAL A 12 -23.56 -1.19 54.01
C VAL A 12 -23.55 0.31 53.62
N GLN A 13 -24.24 1.15 54.40
CA GLN A 13 -24.19 2.62 54.25
C GLN A 13 -22.97 3.29 54.91
N ARG A 14 -21.94 2.55 55.34
CA ARG A 14 -20.76 3.17 55.99
C ARG A 14 -19.49 3.30 55.15
N SER A 15 -19.53 3.08 53.83
CA SER A 15 -18.39 3.51 52.99
C SER A 15 -18.67 3.95 51.55
N LEU A 16 -19.88 3.83 50.99
CA LEU A 16 -20.09 4.11 49.54
C LEU A 16 -21.41 4.82 49.18
N SER A 17 -22.08 5.51 50.11
CA SER A 17 -23.25 6.36 49.82
C SER A 17 -22.98 7.86 50.02
N GLY A 18 -21.80 8.31 49.60
CA GLY A 18 -21.60 9.73 49.29
C GLY A 18 -22.01 9.95 47.84
N SER A 19 -22.99 10.83 47.60
CA SER A 19 -23.15 11.49 46.31
C SER A 19 -21.77 11.85 45.77
N ILE A 20 -21.48 11.51 44.52
CA ILE A 20 -20.32 12.00 43.79
C ILE A 20 -20.48 13.54 43.72
N SER A 21 -20.04 14.23 44.76
CA SER A 21 -19.98 15.69 44.79
C SER A 21 -18.77 16.11 43.95
N ALA A 22 -18.75 17.39 43.56
CA ALA A 22 -17.76 18.00 42.67
C ALA A 22 -16.28 17.73 43.03
N SER A 23 -15.97 17.21 44.22
CA SER A 23 -14.63 16.72 44.62
C SER A 23 -14.20 15.40 43.95
N SER A 24 -15.12 14.66 43.32
CA SER A 24 -14.87 13.37 42.65
C SER A 24 -14.30 13.51 41.23
N PHE A 25 -14.36 14.72 40.66
CA PHE A 25 -13.65 15.07 39.41
C PHE A 25 -12.12 15.06 39.58
N SER A 26 -11.61 14.93 40.81
CA SER A 26 -10.18 14.72 41.10
C SER A 26 -9.64 13.36 40.65
N LEU A 27 -10.50 12.41 40.25
CA LEU A 27 -10.10 11.13 39.64
C LEU A 27 -9.72 11.28 38.16
N LEU A 28 -10.08 12.39 37.51
CA LEU A 28 -9.90 12.57 36.06
C LEU A 28 -8.51 13.09 35.68
N ARG A 29 -7.76 13.68 36.62
CA ARG A 29 -6.37 14.04 36.40
C ARG A 29 -5.48 12.98 37.04
N ILE A 30 -4.40 12.59 36.35
CA ILE A 30 -3.34 11.76 36.91
C ILE A 30 -2.69 12.54 38.07
N SER A 31 -3.28 12.41 39.27
CA SER A 31 -2.72 12.93 40.51
C SER A 31 -1.64 11.97 41.02
N PRO A 32 -0.72 12.41 41.90
CA PRO A 32 0.28 11.53 42.51
C PRO A 32 -0.31 10.32 43.27
N THR A 33 -1.61 10.30 43.53
CA THR A 33 -2.32 9.21 44.23
C THR A 33 -3.29 8.43 43.32
N PHE A 34 -3.37 8.74 42.03
CA PHE A 34 -4.34 8.15 41.10
C PHE A 34 -4.27 6.62 41.07
N TYR A 35 -3.10 6.06 40.73
CA TYR A 35 -2.93 4.61 40.67
C TYR A 35 -3.14 3.93 42.02
N LYS A 36 -2.79 4.60 43.12
CA LYS A 36 -3.05 4.10 44.48
C LYS A 36 -4.55 3.96 44.78
N ARG A 37 -5.38 4.91 44.32
CA ARG A 37 -6.85 4.83 44.47
C ARG A 37 -7.41 3.67 43.64
N ILE A 38 -6.98 3.53 42.38
CA ILE A 38 -7.39 2.44 41.50
C ILE A 38 -7.02 1.08 42.08
N TYR A 39 -5.78 0.92 42.56
CA TYR A 39 -5.33 -0.30 43.23
C TYR A 39 -6.23 -0.68 44.42
N ASN A 40 -6.54 0.27 45.30
CA ASN A 40 -7.38 0.00 46.47
C ASN A 40 -8.79 -0.45 46.08
N LEU A 41 -9.36 0.15 45.01
CA LEU A 41 -10.67 -0.25 44.49
C LEU A 41 -10.63 -1.66 43.88
N LEU A 42 -9.61 -1.98 43.07
CA LEU A 42 -9.42 -3.32 42.52
C LEU A 42 -9.21 -4.37 43.61
N ARG A 43 -8.39 -4.07 44.62
CA ARG A 43 -8.18 -4.94 45.78
C ARG A 43 -9.47 -5.17 46.59
N ALA A 44 -10.31 -4.16 46.72
CA ALA A 44 -11.61 -4.30 47.35
C ALA A 44 -12.52 -5.25 46.53
N GLN A 45 -12.54 -5.12 45.19
CA GLN A 45 -13.29 -6.04 44.33
C GLN A 45 -12.77 -7.48 44.40
N HIS A 46 -11.45 -7.67 44.43
CA HIS A 46 -10.87 -8.99 44.65
C HIS A 46 -11.41 -9.63 45.94
N THR A 47 -11.45 -8.86 47.03
CA THR A 47 -11.96 -9.33 48.33
C THR A 47 -13.45 -9.71 48.28
N ILE A 48 -14.27 -8.90 47.59
CA ILE A 48 -15.71 -9.17 47.39
C ILE A 48 -15.90 -10.47 46.61
N ILE A 49 -15.19 -10.63 45.49
CA ILE A 49 -15.30 -11.79 44.61
C ILE A 49 -14.85 -13.07 45.35
N SER A 50 -13.75 -13.02 46.10
CA SER A 50 -13.31 -14.16 46.93
C SER A 50 -14.32 -14.53 48.03
N SER A 51 -15.08 -13.56 48.56
CA SER A 51 -16.15 -13.83 49.52
C SER A 51 -17.36 -14.49 48.86
N LEU A 52 -17.72 -14.04 47.65
CA LEU A 52 -18.82 -14.62 46.86
C LEU A 52 -18.48 -16.04 46.40
N GLN A 53 -17.22 -16.32 46.06
CA GLN A 53 -16.72 -17.66 45.73
C GLN A 53 -16.97 -18.66 46.87
N ARG A 54 -16.65 -18.27 48.12
CA ARG A 54 -16.91 -19.08 49.31
C ARG A 54 -18.40 -19.34 49.49
N SER A 55 -19.23 -18.31 49.32
CA SER A 55 -20.70 -18.45 49.38
C SER A 55 -21.26 -19.40 48.31
N LEU A 56 -20.69 -19.44 47.10
CA LEU A 56 -21.07 -20.37 46.05
C LEU A 56 -20.73 -21.82 46.42
N LEU A 57 -19.51 -22.04 46.93
CA LEU A 57 -19.02 -23.36 47.33
C LEU A 57 -19.83 -23.98 48.48
N ASP A 58 -20.35 -23.15 49.39
CA ASP A 58 -21.18 -23.59 50.51
C ASP A 58 -22.64 -23.86 50.12
N THR A 59 -23.06 -23.50 48.90
CA THR A 59 -24.45 -23.65 48.47
C THR A 59 -24.72 -25.07 47.96
N LYS A 60 -25.56 -25.82 48.66
CA LYS A 60 -26.05 -27.14 48.20
C LYS A 60 -27.18 -26.95 47.19
N VAL A 61 -27.04 -27.56 46.01
CA VAL A 61 -27.99 -27.41 44.89
C VAL A 61 -28.47 -28.80 44.44
N PRO A 62 -29.76 -28.98 44.06
CA PRO A 62 -30.23 -30.24 43.51
C PRO A 62 -29.51 -30.60 42.20
N LEU A 63 -29.19 -31.89 42.04
CA LEU A 63 -28.60 -32.45 40.81
C LEU A 63 -29.55 -32.24 39.62
N ASP A 64 -28.97 -31.91 38.45
CA ASP A 64 -29.65 -31.64 37.17
C ASP A 64 -30.63 -30.46 37.18
N SER A 65 -30.43 -29.51 38.10
CA SER A 65 -31.25 -28.30 38.19
C SER A 65 -30.65 -27.13 37.39
N PRO A 66 -31.48 -26.14 36.96
CA PRO A 66 -30.98 -24.89 36.37
C PRO A 66 -30.04 -24.13 37.31
N ASP A 67 -30.23 -24.27 38.62
CA ASP A 67 -29.35 -23.71 39.64
C ASP A 67 -27.96 -24.37 39.64
N GLU A 68 -27.86 -25.68 39.40
CA GLU A 68 -26.55 -26.37 39.34
C GLU A 68 -25.74 -25.88 38.13
N ALA A 69 -26.40 -25.74 36.97
CA ALA A 69 -25.79 -25.18 35.77
C ALA A 69 -25.34 -23.73 36.00
N ALA A 70 -26.16 -22.91 36.67
CA ALA A 70 -25.82 -21.53 36.99
C ALA A 70 -24.65 -21.42 37.97
N VAL A 71 -24.61 -22.25 39.04
CA VAL A 71 -23.50 -22.29 40.00
C VAL A 71 -22.20 -22.72 39.33
N LYS A 72 -22.22 -23.69 38.40
CA LYS A 72 -21.04 -24.05 37.59
C LYS A 72 -20.56 -22.87 36.74
N SER A 73 -21.46 -22.17 36.04
CA SER A 73 -21.13 -20.98 35.25
C SER A 73 -20.58 -19.84 36.11
N PHE A 74 -21.20 -19.54 37.25
CA PHE A 74 -20.75 -18.51 38.18
C PHE A 74 -19.40 -18.85 38.79
N SER A 75 -19.19 -20.11 39.19
CA SER A 75 -17.91 -20.56 39.75
C SER A 75 -16.79 -20.49 38.72
N LYS A 76 -17.07 -20.86 37.46
CA LYS A 76 -16.13 -20.68 36.34
C LYS A 76 -15.77 -19.21 36.14
N ALA A 77 -16.76 -18.33 36.05
CA ALA A 77 -16.56 -16.89 35.90
C ALA A 77 -15.74 -16.28 37.04
N VAL A 78 -16.06 -16.64 38.29
CA VAL A 78 -15.32 -16.19 39.48
C VAL A 78 -13.89 -16.72 39.50
N ASN A 79 -13.69 -18.00 39.19
CA ASN A 79 -12.36 -18.61 39.12
C ASN A 79 -11.51 -17.92 38.06
N ASN A 80 -12.04 -17.74 36.84
CA ASN A 80 -11.34 -17.07 35.76
C ASN A 80 -10.85 -15.69 36.22
N VAL A 81 -11.74 -14.89 36.83
CA VAL A 81 -11.41 -13.55 37.32
C VAL A 81 -10.34 -13.61 38.41
N LEU A 82 -10.45 -14.50 39.40
CA LEU A 82 -9.48 -14.60 40.50
C LEU A 82 -8.11 -15.16 40.07
N THR A 83 -8.05 -15.99 39.04
CA THR A 83 -6.79 -16.54 38.51
C THR A 83 -6.17 -15.71 37.41
N ALA A 84 -6.86 -14.67 36.93
CA ALA A 84 -6.33 -13.78 35.90
C ALA A 84 -5.04 -13.08 36.36
N ASP A 85 -4.19 -12.71 35.42
CA ASP A 85 -3.16 -11.70 35.63
C ASP A 85 -3.67 -10.33 35.15
N TYR A 86 -2.85 -9.28 35.27
CA TYR A 86 -3.22 -7.94 34.79
C TYR A 86 -3.34 -7.83 33.27
N ALA A 87 -2.73 -8.74 32.49
CA ALA A 87 -2.87 -8.76 31.03
C ALA A 87 -4.26 -9.28 30.61
N ASP A 88 -4.75 -10.29 31.31
CA ASP A 88 -6.00 -11.00 30.97
C ASP A 88 -7.22 -10.47 31.72
N LEU A 89 -7.04 -9.69 32.80
CA LEU A 89 -8.12 -9.23 33.69
C LEU A 89 -9.30 -8.58 32.94
N LEU A 90 -9.00 -7.77 31.90
CA LEU A 90 -10.01 -7.10 31.08
C LEU A 90 -10.82 -8.10 30.24
N GLN A 91 -10.14 -8.97 29.50
CA GLN A 91 -10.77 -9.96 28.61
C GLN A 91 -11.58 -10.99 29.39
N VAL A 92 -11.03 -11.43 30.53
CA VAL A 92 -11.70 -12.36 31.45
C VAL A 92 -12.95 -11.73 32.05
N SER A 93 -12.92 -10.44 32.41
CA SER A 93 -14.10 -9.75 32.93
C SER A 93 -15.24 -9.71 31.90
N PHE A 94 -14.95 -9.48 30.61
CA PHE A 94 -15.94 -9.43 29.56
C PHE A 94 -16.59 -10.79 29.27
N SER A 95 -15.78 -11.84 29.09
CA SER A 95 -16.28 -13.21 28.85
C SER A 95 -17.13 -13.71 30.03
N SER A 96 -16.64 -13.48 31.25
CA SER A 96 -17.35 -13.82 32.48
C SER A 96 -18.70 -13.12 32.62
N VAL A 97 -18.81 -11.86 32.17
CA VAL A 97 -20.09 -11.12 32.15
C VAL A 97 -21.11 -11.78 31.23
N GLN A 98 -20.71 -12.26 30.05
CA GLN A 98 -21.61 -12.95 29.13
C GLN A 98 -22.06 -14.30 29.69
N ASP A 99 -21.12 -15.08 30.24
CA ASP A 99 -21.40 -16.36 30.89
C ASP A 99 -22.41 -16.21 32.03
N ILE A 100 -22.25 -15.17 32.87
CA ILE A 100 -23.16 -14.90 33.99
C ILE A 100 -24.53 -14.42 33.50
N LYS A 101 -24.59 -13.52 32.52
CA LYS A 101 -25.88 -13.05 31.93
C LYS A 101 -26.66 -14.20 31.33
N MET A 102 -25.99 -15.09 30.61
CA MET A 102 -26.61 -16.28 30.03
C MET A 102 -27.16 -17.21 31.12
N ALA A 103 -26.41 -17.42 32.20
CA ALA A 103 -26.89 -18.23 33.34
C ALA A 103 -28.09 -17.58 34.06
N LEU A 104 -28.09 -16.25 34.25
CA LEU A 104 -29.18 -15.48 34.87
C LEU A 104 -30.45 -15.40 34.01
N SER A 105 -30.38 -15.74 32.72
CA SER A 105 -31.57 -15.79 31.85
C SER A 105 -32.52 -16.96 32.17
N LYS A 106 -32.06 -17.92 32.97
CA LYS A 106 -32.83 -19.10 33.39
C LYS A 106 -33.66 -18.78 34.63
N THR A 107 -34.66 -19.62 34.92
CA THR A 107 -35.43 -19.50 36.17
C THR A 107 -34.63 -20.11 37.33
N LEU A 108 -34.11 -19.26 38.20
CA LEU A 108 -33.24 -19.65 39.32
C LEU A 108 -33.94 -19.50 40.68
N SER A 109 -33.41 -20.16 41.71
CA SER A 109 -33.87 -19.92 43.09
C SER A 109 -33.47 -18.52 43.58
N PRO A 110 -34.26 -17.90 44.48
CA PRO A 110 -34.01 -16.53 44.95
C PRO A 110 -32.61 -16.31 45.54
N HIS A 111 -32.03 -17.36 46.13
CA HIS A 111 -30.68 -17.31 46.69
C HIS A 111 -29.61 -17.28 45.61
N ILE A 112 -29.68 -18.20 44.63
CA ILE A 112 -28.72 -18.29 43.52
C ILE A 112 -28.81 -17.06 42.62
N ASP A 113 -30.02 -16.56 42.38
CA ASP A 113 -30.27 -15.34 41.61
C ASP A 113 -29.58 -14.12 42.26
N LYS A 114 -29.75 -13.94 43.58
CA LYS A 114 -29.10 -12.86 44.35
C LYS A 114 -27.57 -12.96 44.32
N VAL A 115 -27.02 -14.16 44.44
CA VAL A 115 -25.58 -14.41 44.36
C VAL A 115 -25.06 -14.09 42.95
N GLY A 116 -25.76 -14.54 41.90
CA GLY A 116 -25.42 -14.26 40.50
C GLY A 116 -25.37 -12.77 40.17
N TYR A 117 -26.38 -11.99 40.59
CA TYR A 117 -26.37 -10.53 40.42
C TYR A 117 -25.26 -9.84 41.23
N SER A 118 -24.90 -10.37 42.39
CA SER A 118 -23.80 -9.83 43.20
C SER A 118 -22.44 -10.04 42.52
N ILE A 119 -22.23 -11.22 41.91
CA ILE A 119 -21.03 -11.52 41.11
C ILE A 119 -21.00 -10.64 39.86
N LEU A 120 -22.12 -10.55 39.13
CA LEU A 120 -22.23 -9.69 37.95
C LEU A 120 -21.88 -8.24 38.28
N SER A 121 -22.39 -7.71 39.39
CA SER A 121 -22.09 -6.34 39.84
C SER A 121 -20.62 -6.16 40.19
N ALA A 122 -19.98 -7.14 40.85
CA ALA A 122 -18.57 -7.07 41.21
C ALA A 122 -17.67 -7.09 39.96
N ILE A 123 -17.93 -7.99 39.00
CA ILE A 123 -17.13 -8.08 37.76
C ILE A 123 -17.34 -6.84 36.87
N LEU A 124 -18.59 -6.36 36.72
CA LEU A 124 -18.85 -5.11 35.98
C LEU A 124 -18.15 -3.90 36.61
N SER A 125 -17.95 -3.90 37.93
CA SER A 125 -17.22 -2.81 38.59
C SER A 125 -15.72 -2.82 38.27
N ILE A 126 -15.11 -3.99 38.03
CA ILE A 126 -13.71 -4.09 37.58
C ILE A 126 -13.57 -3.46 36.20
N SER A 127 -14.45 -3.81 35.26
CA SER A 127 -14.47 -3.20 33.92
C SER A 127 -14.63 -1.68 33.99
N ARG A 128 -15.54 -1.17 34.82
CA ARG A 128 -15.72 0.28 35.03
C ARG A 128 -14.49 0.97 35.63
N LEU A 129 -13.76 0.31 36.53
CA LEU A 129 -12.54 0.86 37.11
C LEU A 129 -11.43 0.99 36.07
N MET A 130 -11.36 0.06 35.12
CA MET A 130 -10.46 0.18 33.97
C MET A 130 -10.92 1.22 32.97
N ASP A 131 -12.24 1.40 32.77
CA ASP A 131 -12.78 2.50 31.97
C ASP A 131 -12.47 3.89 32.55
N ILE A 132 -12.28 3.99 33.87
CA ILE A 132 -11.84 5.24 34.51
C ILE A 132 -10.39 5.56 34.14
N ILE A 133 -9.54 4.54 33.95
CA ILE A 133 -8.17 4.73 33.43
C ILE A 133 -8.23 5.26 31.99
N LEU A 134 -9.19 4.81 31.17
CA LEU A 134 -9.44 5.35 29.83
C LEU A 134 -9.90 6.82 29.84
N TYR A 135 -10.70 7.21 30.82
CA TYR A 135 -11.39 8.52 30.84
C TYR A 135 -10.51 9.69 31.31
N THR A 136 -9.28 9.45 31.77
CA THR A 136 -8.30 10.53 32.04
C THR A 136 -7.88 11.29 30.77
N CYS A 137 -8.35 10.84 29.60
CA CYS A 137 -8.01 11.33 28.27
C CYS A 137 -9.23 11.98 27.56
N SER A 138 -10.16 12.60 28.28
CA SER A 138 -11.27 13.35 27.67
C SER A 138 -10.95 14.84 27.63
N PRO A 139 -11.09 15.53 26.47
CA PRO A 139 -10.90 16.98 26.41
C PRO A 139 -11.91 17.67 27.31
N VAL A 140 -11.43 18.56 28.17
CA VAL A 140 -12.28 19.42 29.00
C VAL A 140 -12.90 20.47 28.09
N ASN A 141 -14.05 20.17 27.48
CA ASN A 141 -14.91 21.23 26.98
C ASN A 141 -15.49 21.94 28.20
N ASN A 142 -15.13 23.22 28.34
CA ASN A 142 -15.61 24.11 29.40
C ASN A 142 -17.11 24.41 29.25
N GLU A 143 -18.02 23.46 29.39
CA GLU A 143 -19.44 23.75 29.61
C GLU A 143 -20.07 22.73 30.57
N GLU A 144 -20.81 23.25 31.54
CA GLU A 144 -21.40 22.57 32.70
C GLU A 144 -22.40 21.43 32.36
N GLU A 145 -22.73 21.23 31.08
CA GLU A 145 -23.73 20.25 30.62
C GLU A 145 -23.22 18.80 30.59
N GLY A 146 -21.91 18.57 30.36
CA GLY A 146 -21.34 17.21 30.28
C GLY A 146 -21.41 16.45 31.61
N GLY A 147 -21.35 17.15 32.74
CA GLY A 147 -21.43 16.57 34.08
C GLY A 147 -22.82 16.01 34.42
N GLN A 148 -23.89 16.60 33.88
CA GLN A 148 -25.27 16.19 34.18
C GLN A 148 -25.70 14.93 33.42
N GLN A 149 -25.28 14.76 32.16
CA GLN A 149 -25.50 13.50 31.43
C GLN A 149 -24.68 12.33 32.01
N MET A 150 -23.50 12.57 32.58
CA MET A 150 -22.69 11.54 33.25
C MET A 150 -23.30 11.06 34.56
N ALA A 151 -23.88 11.95 35.36
CA ALA A 151 -24.60 11.56 36.58
C ALA A 151 -25.81 10.66 36.29
N ALA A 152 -26.38 10.73 35.08
CA ALA A 152 -27.47 9.87 34.63
C ALA A 152 -27.01 8.46 34.20
N LYS A 153 -25.85 8.34 33.51
CA LYS A 153 -25.27 7.03 33.12
C LYS A 153 -24.64 6.25 34.29
N MET A 154 -24.28 6.93 35.39
CA MET A 154 -23.69 6.31 36.59
C MET A 154 -24.72 5.84 37.64
N ARG A 155 -26.03 6.04 37.43
CA ARG A 155 -27.10 5.55 38.34
C ARG A 155 -27.37 4.05 38.17
N ARG A 156 -27.82 3.40 39.25
CA ARG A 156 -28.27 2.00 39.21
C ARG A 156 -29.51 1.84 38.32
N PRO A 157 -29.67 0.71 37.59
CA PRO A 157 -30.88 0.45 36.79
C PRO A 157 -32.19 0.41 37.60
N SER A 158 -32.12 0.25 38.93
CA SER A 158 -33.28 0.17 39.82
C SER A 158 -33.89 1.52 40.22
N ASP A 159 -33.21 2.65 39.95
CA ASP A 159 -33.65 3.98 40.42
C ASP A 159 -34.38 4.79 39.33
N ALA A 160 -34.66 4.18 38.18
CA ALA A 160 -35.60 4.74 37.21
C ALA A 160 -37.04 4.44 37.65
N SER A 161 -37.54 5.19 38.64
CA SER A 161 -38.94 5.12 39.03
C SER A 161 -39.82 5.65 37.89
N VAL A 162 -40.77 4.81 37.47
CA VAL A 162 -41.95 5.15 36.68
C VAL A 162 -42.61 6.41 37.25
N LYS A 163 -42.43 7.56 36.60
CA LYS A 163 -43.30 8.75 36.63
C LYS A 163 -42.70 9.79 35.69
N ASP A 164 -43.16 9.77 34.45
CA ASP A 164 -43.51 10.95 33.65
C ASP A 164 -43.99 10.50 32.27
N LEU A 165 -45.12 9.79 32.28
CA LEU A 165 -45.99 9.58 31.12
C LEU A 165 -47.34 10.19 31.50
N THR A 166 -47.44 11.52 31.41
CA THR A 166 -48.67 12.28 31.11
C THR A 166 -48.34 13.77 31.12
N LYS A 167 -48.09 14.35 29.95
CA LYS A 167 -48.49 15.72 29.62
C LYS A 167 -48.54 15.87 28.10
N SER A 168 -49.75 15.72 27.59
CA SER A 168 -50.14 16.15 26.26
C SER A 168 -50.24 17.68 26.20
N ILE A 169 -50.20 18.19 24.96
CA ILE A 169 -50.64 19.52 24.49
C ILE A 169 -49.56 20.61 24.55
N HIS A 170 -48.98 21.02 23.40
CA HIS A 170 -49.52 22.11 22.54
C HIS A 170 -48.66 22.29 21.28
N ILE A 171 -49.30 22.31 20.11
CA ILE A 171 -48.72 22.70 18.82
C ILE A 171 -49.15 24.15 18.57
N PRO A 172 -48.26 25.11 18.31
CA PRO A 172 -48.64 26.35 17.66
C PRO A 172 -48.36 26.26 16.17
N HIS A 173 -49.44 26.33 15.39
CA HIS A 173 -49.43 26.58 13.95
C HIS A 173 -49.56 28.10 13.70
N MET A 174 -48.90 28.55 12.62
CA MET A 174 -49.16 29.74 11.80
C MET A 174 -48.76 31.13 12.32
N LYS A 175 -47.98 31.86 11.50
CA LYS A 175 -48.54 32.90 10.62
C LYS A 175 -47.57 33.35 9.51
N THR A 176 -48.15 33.44 8.32
CA THR A 176 -47.77 34.20 7.13
C THR A 176 -47.84 35.71 7.36
N GLU A 177 -46.98 36.47 6.67
CA GLU A 177 -47.17 37.81 6.03
C GLU A 177 -45.76 38.42 5.82
N ALA A 178 -45.27 38.60 4.59
CA ALA A 178 -45.62 39.59 3.57
C ALA A 178 -44.87 40.94 3.72
N GLU A 179 -44.09 41.25 2.67
CA GLU A 179 -43.68 42.60 2.20
C GLU A 179 -42.70 43.39 3.10
N SER A 180 -41.69 44.12 2.62
CA SER A 180 -41.70 45.04 1.47
C SER A 180 -40.28 45.51 1.07
N HIS A 181 -40.10 45.75 -0.24
CA HIS A 181 -39.27 46.78 -0.90
C HIS A 181 -37.73 46.74 -0.78
N GLY A 182 -36.93 46.93 -1.84
CA GLY A 182 -37.24 47.50 -3.14
C GLY A 182 -36.21 47.16 -4.22
N ARG A 183 -36.74 46.92 -5.42
CA ARG A 183 -36.02 46.98 -6.70
C ARG A 183 -35.66 48.44 -7.00
N ARG A 184 -34.42 48.68 -7.45
CA ARG A 184 -34.15 49.72 -8.45
C ARG A 184 -33.63 49.06 -9.72
N ARG A 185 -34.30 49.40 -10.81
CA ARG A 185 -34.07 49.02 -12.20
C ARG A 185 -33.47 50.24 -12.93
N LEU A 186 -32.96 50.00 -14.13
CA LEU A 186 -32.49 50.92 -15.20
C LEU A 186 -30.96 51.03 -15.22
N GLN A 187 -30.24 50.87 -16.34
CA GLN A 187 -30.66 50.86 -17.74
C GLN A 187 -29.59 50.19 -18.61
N LYS A 188 -30.03 49.73 -19.79
CA LYS A 188 -29.27 49.19 -20.91
C LYS A 188 -28.11 50.11 -21.32
N ASN A 189 -26.98 49.52 -21.69
CA ASN A 189 -26.26 49.95 -22.89
C ASN A 189 -25.64 48.75 -23.60
N THR A 190 -26.07 48.58 -24.85
CA THR A 190 -25.56 47.67 -25.86
C THR A 190 -24.23 48.18 -26.38
N ASN A 191 -23.26 47.28 -26.60
CA ASN A 191 -22.43 47.24 -27.81
C ASN A 191 -21.56 45.98 -27.81
N THR A 192 -22.03 45.01 -28.60
CA THR A 192 -21.30 44.09 -29.49
C THR A 192 -19.76 44.07 -29.41
N SER A 193 -19.20 42.95 -28.95
CA SER A 193 -18.18 42.20 -29.69
C SER A 193 -18.33 40.72 -29.38
N SER A 194 -18.75 39.96 -30.39
CA SER A 194 -18.86 38.51 -30.39
C SER A 194 -17.47 37.89 -30.46
N PHE A 195 -17.02 37.28 -29.37
CA PHE A 195 -15.96 36.28 -29.41
C PHE A 195 -16.60 34.88 -29.53
N PRO A 196 -16.13 34.00 -30.42
CA PRO A 196 -16.68 32.66 -30.54
C PRO A 196 -16.27 31.84 -29.31
N SER A 197 -17.24 31.53 -28.46
CA SER A 197 -17.09 30.54 -27.40
C SER A 197 -17.10 29.14 -28.03
N VAL A 198 -15.96 28.71 -28.57
CA VAL A 198 -15.64 27.28 -28.60
C VAL A 198 -15.23 26.96 -27.17
N LEU A 199 -16.17 26.46 -26.37
CA LEU A 199 -15.84 25.81 -25.11
C LEU A 199 -15.11 24.52 -25.47
N THR A 200 -13.79 24.61 -25.63
CA THR A 200 -12.92 23.44 -25.58
C THR A 200 -13.12 22.83 -24.19
N GLU A 201 -13.44 21.54 -24.12
CA GLU A 201 -13.49 20.85 -22.83
C GLU A 201 -12.18 21.09 -22.08
N PRO A 202 -12.21 21.37 -20.76
CA PRO A 202 -10.99 21.62 -20.02
C PRO A 202 -10.08 20.40 -20.13
N GLU A 203 -8.89 20.56 -20.73
CA GLU A 203 -7.96 19.45 -20.91
C GLU A 203 -7.59 18.86 -19.55
N TYR A 204 -7.90 17.58 -19.35
CA TYR A 204 -7.65 16.85 -18.12
C TYR A 204 -6.81 15.60 -18.38
N ILE A 205 -6.17 15.12 -17.32
CA ILE A 205 -5.45 13.86 -17.28
C ILE A 205 -5.91 13.06 -16.06
N ILE A 206 -5.88 11.73 -16.15
CA ILE A 206 -6.23 10.86 -15.03
C ILE A 206 -4.97 10.68 -14.19
N CYS A 207 -5.03 11.03 -12.90
CA CYS A 207 -3.97 10.68 -11.96
C CYS A 207 -4.02 9.18 -11.70
N ARG A 208 -2.95 8.45 -12.06
CA ARG A 208 -2.89 6.99 -11.96
C ARG A 208 -2.74 6.44 -10.53
N ILE A 209 -2.58 7.33 -9.54
CA ILE A 209 -2.50 6.98 -8.11
C ILE A 209 -3.91 6.92 -7.49
N CYS A 210 -4.75 7.93 -7.77
CA CYS A 210 -6.08 8.07 -7.17
C CYS A 210 -7.24 7.85 -8.14
N ASP A 211 -6.93 7.59 -9.42
CA ASP A 211 -7.89 7.40 -10.52
C ASP A 211 -8.81 8.60 -10.79
N LYS A 212 -8.44 9.81 -10.34
CA LYS A 212 -9.24 11.03 -10.56
C LYS A 212 -8.81 11.80 -11.79
N LYS A 213 -9.80 12.42 -12.45
CA LYS A 213 -9.56 13.42 -13.50
C LYS A 213 -9.05 14.70 -12.85
N VAL A 214 -7.92 15.19 -13.35
CA VAL A 214 -7.20 16.34 -12.82
C VAL A 214 -6.90 17.28 -13.98
N PRO A 215 -7.11 18.60 -13.84
CA PRO A 215 -6.71 19.56 -14.86
C PRO A 215 -5.20 19.44 -15.17
N LEU A 216 -4.82 19.51 -16.45
CA LEU A 216 -3.40 19.39 -16.86
C LEU A 216 -2.46 20.35 -16.10
N CYS A 217 -2.93 21.54 -15.74
CA CYS A 217 -2.15 22.54 -15.02
C CYS A 217 -1.92 22.20 -13.52
N LEU A 218 -2.71 21.30 -12.92
CA LEU A 218 -2.64 20.96 -11.48
C LEU A 218 -2.02 19.58 -11.20
N ILE A 219 -1.70 18.81 -12.25
CA ILE A 219 -1.30 17.40 -12.10
C ILE A 219 0.00 17.20 -11.31
N GLU A 220 0.95 18.13 -11.38
CA GLU A 220 2.20 18.02 -10.64
C GLU A 220 1.96 18.16 -9.13
N THR A 221 1.18 19.18 -8.74
CA THR A 221 0.76 19.37 -7.36
C THR A 221 -0.10 18.20 -6.87
N HIS A 222 -1.08 17.78 -7.67
CA HIS A 222 -1.99 16.69 -7.33
C HIS A 222 -1.25 15.37 -7.12
N SER A 223 -0.47 14.93 -8.12
CA SER A 223 0.23 13.64 -8.10
C SER A 223 1.25 13.54 -6.96
N LYS A 224 1.92 14.66 -6.61
CA LYS A 224 2.79 14.74 -5.43
C LYS A 224 2.04 14.52 -4.12
N ASN A 225 0.88 15.14 -3.95
CA ASN A 225 0.09 14.97 -2.74
C ASN A 225 -0.60 13.60 -2.71
N CYS A 226 -1.02 13.04 -3.85
CA CYS A 226 -1.51 11.66 -3.92
C CYS A 226 -0.45 10.64 -3.49
N ALA A 227 0.81 10.82 -3.92
CA ALA A 227 1.91 9.97 -3.47
C ALA A 227 2.13 10.05 -1.96
N LEU A 228 2.11 11.27 -1.41
CA LEU A 228 2.22 11.50 0.03
C LEU A 228 1.06 10.88 0.82
N VAL A 229 -0.19 10.99 0.35
CA VAL A 229 -1.37 10.33 0.95
C VAL A 229 -1.17 8.82 1.03
N TYR A 230 -0.68 8.21 -0.04
CA TYR A 230 -0.43 6.76 -0.06
C TYR A 230 0.69 6.38 0.92
N GLU A 231 1.84 7.06 0.87
CA GLU A 231 2.98 6.78 1.74
C GLU A 231 2.65 6.94 3.22
N THR A 232 1.94 8.03 3.58
CA THR A 232 1.49 8.28 4.95
C THR A 232 0.53 7.20 5.41
N SER A 233 -0.44 6.81 4.58
CA SER A 233 -1.38 5.70 4.90
C SER A 233 -0.65 4.39 5.18
N LYS A 234 0.36 4.03 4.35
CA LYS A 234 1.19 2.83 4.57
C LYS A 234 2.00 2.92 5.86
N ASN A 235 2.60 4.08 6.15
CA ASN A 235 3.37 4.30 7.37
C ASN A 235 2.50 4.17 8.62
N MET A 236 1.22 4.57 8.55
CA MET A 236 0.26 4.41 9.65
C MET A 236 -0.04 2.94 9.94
N VAL A 237 -0.29 2.12 8.92
CA VAL A 237 -0.49 0.66 9.10
C VAL A 237 0.75 0.03 9.75
N SER A 238 1.94 0.39 9.27
CA SER A 238 3.20 -0.07 9.86
C SER A 238 3.40 0.41 11.30
N ALA A 239 2.95 1.62 11.65
CA ALA A 239 2.97 2.11 13.03
C ALA A 239 2.03 1.29 13.92
N ASP A 240 0.82 0.96 13.45
CA ASP A 240 -0.15 0.17 14.20
C ASP A 240 0.34 -1.25 14.49
N GLU A 241 0.96 -1.92 13.52
CA GLU A 241 1.60 -3.22 13.74
C GLU A 241 2.72 -3.15 14.80
N ARG A 242 3.54 -2.09 14.77
CA ARG A 242 4.59 -1.87 15.76
C ARG A 242 4.01 -1.59 17.15
N MET A 243 2.90 -0.85 17.24
CA MET A 243 2.17 -0.62 18.49
C MET A 243 1.59 -1.92 19.04
N GLN A 244 0.99 -2.77 18.20
CA GLN A 244 0.48 -4.09 18.59
C GLN A 244 1.58 -5.02 19.11
N LYS A 245 2.74 -5.05 18.43
CA LYS A 245 3.93 -5.79 18.90
C LYS A 245 4.40 -5.29 20.26
N LEU A 246 4.38 -3.98 20.48
CA LEU A 246 4.74 -3.38 21.76
C LEU A 246 3.73 -3.72 22.88
N GLN A 247 2.42 -3.73 22.58
CA GLN A 247 1.40 -4.21 23.52
C GLN A 247 1.59 -5.68 23.88
N ALA A 248 1.88 -6.54 22.88
CA ALA A 248 2.14 -7.95 23.11
C ALA A 248 3.37 -8.16 24.00
N LEU A 249 4.45 -7.41 23.76
CA LEU A 249 5.64 -7.42 24.62
C LEU A 249 5.30 -7.03 26.06
N ALA A 250 4.55 -5.94 26.27
CA ALA A 250 4.14 -5.50 27.61
C ALA A 250 3.26 -6.53 28.32
N LYS A 251 2.33 -7.16 27.60
CA LYS A 251 1.46 -8.23 28.10
C LYS A 251 2.26 -9.47 28.51
N GLN A 252 3.26 -9.87 27.74
CA GLN A 252 4.04 -11.09 27.98
C GLN A 252 5.13 -10.94 29.05
N THR A 253 5.59 -9.71 29.32
CA THR A 253 6.70 -9.42 30.23
C THR A 253 6.22 -8.88 31.59
N ILE A 254 5.71 -7.66 31.60
CA ILE A 254 5.42 -6.91 32.84
C ILE A 254 4.04 -7.27 33.40
N LEU A 255 3.02 -7.44 32.54
CA LEU A 255 1.63 -7.60 32.96
C LEU A 255 1.23 -9.04 33.34
N ARG A 256 2.10 -10.04 33.13
CA ARG A 256 1.93 -11.44 33.62
C ARG A 256 2.12 -11.58 35.13
N ARG A 257 1.44 -10.74 35.90
CA ARG A 257 1.48 -10.72 37.36
C ARG A 257 0.07 -10.92 37.90
N PRO A 258 -0.11 -11.75 38.94
CA PRO A 258 -1.42 -11.97 39.53
C PRO A 258 -1.96 -10.69 40.16
N TRP A 259 -3.24 -10.39 39.95
CA TRP A 259 -3.91 -9.29 40.64
C TRP A 259 -4.47 -9.77 42.00
N PRO A 260 -4.53 -8.92 43.04
CA PRO A 260 -4.14 -7.51 43.05
C PRO A 260 -2.62 -7.32 43.19
N GLY A 261 -1.86 -8.33 43.61
CA GLY A 261 -0.40 -8.24 43.76
C GLY A 261 0.08 -7.24 44.82
N ASP A 262 1.39 -6.97 44.84
CA ASP A 262 2.03 -6.02 45.75
C ASP A 262 1.63 -4.57 45.45
N GLU A 263 1.28 -3.79 46.48
CA GLU A 263 0.79 -2.41 46.33
C GLU A 263 1.83 -1.47 45.71
N GLN A 264 3.08 -1.54 46.17
CA GLN A 264 4.12 -0.62 45.72
C GLN A 264 4.47 -0.86 44.26
N PHE A 265 4.70 -2.11 43.90
CA PHE A 265 5.01 -2.48 42.52
C PHE A 265 3.84 -2.25 41.58
N THR A 266 2.62 -2.58 42.01
CA THR A 266 1.43 -2.43 41.16
C THR A 266 1.12 -0.96 40.86
N THR A 267 1.24 -0.09 41.85
CA THR A 267 0.97 1.34 41.68
C THR A 267 2.09 2.09 40.96
N ALA A 268 3.34 1.65 41.12
CA ALA A 268 4.50 2.29 40.50
C ALA A 268 4.82 1.79 39.08
N VAL A 269 4.37 0.58 38.71
CA VAL A 269 4.75 -0.07 37.44
C VAL A 269 3.56 -0.66 36.70
N ILE A 270 2.81 -1.60 37.31
CA ILE A 270 1.77 -2.36 36.61
C ILE A 270 0.65 -1.48 36.08
N LEU A 271 0.04 -0.65 36.92
CA LEU A 271 -1.07 0.22 36.51
C LEU A 271 -0.64 1.29 35.49
N PRO A 272 0.54 1.95 35.63
CA PRO A 272 1.10 2.78 34.57
C PRO A 272 1.29 2.07 33.21
N ILE A 273 1.85 0.86 33.21
CA ILE A 273 2.05 0.09 31.97
C ILE A 273 0.72 -0.39 31.39
N LEU A 274 -0.21 -0.82 32.23
CA LEU A 274 -1.57 -1.17 31.81
C LEU A 274 -2.27 0.04 31.16
N HIS A 275 -2.13 1.23 31.75
CA HIS A 275 -2.62 2.47 31.17
C HIS A 275 -1.99 2.75 29.80
N ALA A 276 -0.66 2.60 29.65
CA ALA A 276 0.00 2.75 28.35
C ALA A 276 -0.52 1.75 27.30
N VAL A 277 -0.71 0.48 27.66
CA VAL A 277 -1.26 -0.54 26.74
C VAL A 277 -2.68 -0.19 26.29
N ILE A 278 -3.50 0.32 27.20
CA ILE A 278 -4.88 0.77 26.93
C ILE A 278 -4.88 2.00 25.99
N LEU A 279 -3.95 2.94 26.19
CA LEU A 279 -3.81 4.11 25.30
C LEU A 279 -3.37 3.72 23.89
N LEU A 280 -2.43 2.78 23.77
CA LEU A 280 -2.03 2.21 22.47
C LEU A 280 -3.21 1.52 21.78
N ASP A 281 -4.01 0.76 22.53
CA ASP A 281 -5.20 0.08 22.00
C ASP A 281 -6.18 1.08 21.38
N ARG A 282 -6.45 2.16 22.12
CA ARG A 282 -7.29 3.25 21.64
C ARG A 282 -6.70 3.94 20.42
N ALA A 283 -5.39 4.21 20.41
CA ALA A 283 -4.72 4.85 19.28
C ALA A 283 -4.80 4.00 18.00
N ILE A 284 -4.64 2.67 18.12
CA ILE A 284 -4.78 1.72 17.02
C ILE A 284 -6.21 1.75 16.45
N CYS A 285 -7.23 1.83 17.32
CA CYS A 285 -8.64 1.82 16.91
C CYS A 285 -9.18 3.17 16.39
N ILE A 286 -8.39 4.24 16.32
CA ILE A 286 -8.84 5.53 15.78
C ILE A 286 -9.08 5.40 14.27
N ASP A 287 -10.29 5.76 13.85
CA ASP A 287 -10.64 5.92 12.45
C ASP A 287 -10.01 7.20 11.91
N ILE A 288 -8.95 7.02 11.11
CA ILE A 288 -8.10 8.09 10.57
C ILE A 288 -8.82 8.98 9.57
N HIS A 289 -9.96 8.54 9.04
CA HIS A 289 -10.75 9.30 8.08
C HIS A 289 -11.66 10.34 8.75
N LYS A 290 -11.77 10.33 10.08
CA LYS A 290 -12.53 11.33 10.84
C LYS A 290 -11.77 12.64 10.98
N LEU A 291 -12.49 13.75 10.86
CA LEU A 291 -11.95 15.10 11.09
C LEU A 291 -11.34 15.27 12.49
N SER A 292 -11.79 14.49 13.48
CA SER A 292 -11.30 14.52 14.86
C SER A 292 -10.09 13.62 15.13
N ALA A 293 -9.62 12.84 14.15
CA ALA A 293 -8.60 11.81 14.38
C ALA A 293 -7.29 12.37 14.96
N SER A 294 -6.80 13.49 14.39
CA SER A 294 -5.60 14.17 14.90
C SER A 294 -5.79 14.69 16.33
N ASP A 295 -6.93 15.33 16.62
CA ASP A 295 -7.22 15.84 17.97
C ASP A 295 -7.37 14.71 19.00
N GLU A 296 -7.96 13.57 18.61
CA GLU A 296 -8.05 12.38 19.47
C GLU A 296 -6.67 11.76 19.75
N LEU A 297 -5.80 11.69 18.74
CA LEU A 297 -4.43 11.21 18.90
C LEU A 297 -3.58 12.16 19.75
N ASP A 298 -3.75 13.48 19.61
CA ASP A 298 -3.07 14.52 20.40
C ASP A 298 -3.37 14.32 21.89
N VAL A 299 -4.65 14.10 22.23
CA VAL A 299 -5.08 13.85 23.61
C VAL A 299 -4.50 12.53 24.16
N ILE A 300 -4.39 11.49 23.33
CA ILE A 300 -3.76 10.22 23.73
C ILE A 300 -2.25 10.38 23.93
N ALA A 301 -1.57 11.12 23.05
CA ALA A 301 -0.15 11.39 23.16
C ALA A 301 0.19 12.20 24.42
N ASP A 302 -0.61 13.22 24.74
CA ASP A 302 -0.49 14.00 25.97
C ASP A 302 -0.69 13.12 27.22
N ALA A 303 -1.67 12.21 27.18
CA ALA A 303 -1.90 11.26 28.26
C ALA A 303 -0.71 10.29 28.42
N MET A 304 -0.16 9.75 27.33
CA MET A 304 1.01 8.86 27.37
C MET A 304 2.24 9.57 27.95
N MET A 305 2.50 10.82 27.56
CA MET A 305 3.61 11.63 28.07
C MET A 305 3.48 11.93 29.58
N SER A 306 2.25 11.96 30.10
CA SER A 306 2.01 12.18 31.52
C SER A 306 2.25 10.93 32.40
N ILE A 307 2.44 9.75 31.80
CA ILE A 307 2.74 8.51 32.53
C ILE A 307 4.19 8.56 33.00
N THR A 308 4.39 8.62 34.32
CA THR A 308 5.72 8.55 34.94
C THR A 308 5.92 7.22 35.63
N LEU A 309 7.02 6.53 35.31
CA LEU A 309 7.48 5.34 36.04
C LEU A 309 8.55 5.69 37.07
N ASN A 310 8.65 4.86 38.10
CA ASN A 310 9.75 4.94 39.06
C ASN A 310 11.06 4.49 38.38
N VAL A 311 12.17 5.20 38.67
CA VAL A 311 13.47 5.09 37.98
C VAL A 311 14.10 3.69 38.07
N PHE A 312 13.63 2.84 38.99
CA PHE A 312 14.16 1.49 39.22
C PHE A 312 13.67 0.41 38.24
N TYR A 313 12.86 0.75 37.23
CA TYR A 313 12.28 -0.23 36.29
C TYR A 313 12.55 0.15 34.82
N PRO A 314 13.76 -0.14 34.31
CA PRO A 314 14.18 0.30 32.97
C PRO A 314 13.36 -0.34 31.84
N GLU A 315 12.94 -1.59 32.01
CA GLU A 315 12.12 -2.32 31.02
C GLU A 315 10.76 -1.65 30.77
N GLY A 316 10.12 -1.13 31.83
CA GLY A 316 8.87 -0.40 31.70
C GLY A 316 9.05 0.97 31.07
N ALA A 317 10.16 1.66 31.39
CA ALA A 317 10.47 2.97 30.82
C ALA A 317 10.69 2.89 29.30
N ASP A 318 11.42 1.87 28.83
CA ASP A 318 11.64 1.60 27.41
C ASP A 318 10.32 1.39 26.64
N ILE A 319 9.35 0.68 27.23
CA ILE A 319 8.01 0.49 26.62
C ILE A 319 7.31 1.84 26.45
N ILE A 320 7.33 2.71 27.45
CA ILE A 320 6.68 4.02 27.39
C ILE A 320 7.39 4.93 26.38
N ASP A 321 8.72 4.94 26.34
CA ASP A 321 9.49 5.76 25.39
C ASP A 321 9.24 5.32 23.94
N LYS A 322 9.18 4.00 23.69
CA LYS A 322 8.78 3.45 22.38
C LYS A 322 7.33 3.79 22.04
N ALA A 323 6.41 3.70 22.99
CA ALA A 323 5.01 4.05 22.79
C ALA A 323 4.85 5.53 22.41
N ASN A 324 5.53 6.44 23.13
CA ASN A 324 5.56 7.87 22.83
C ASN A 324 6.12 8.17 21.43
N THR A 325 7.17 7.47 21.03
CA THR A 325 7.78 7.60 19.70
C THR A 325 6.78 7.18 18.61
N LEU A 326 6.17 6.00 18.74
CA LEU A 326 5.18 5.49 17.78
C LEU A 326 3.91 6.36 17.71
N LEU A 327 3.42 6.88 18.84
CA LEU A 327 2.28 7.81 18.87
C LEU A 327 2.61 9.12 18.17
N SER A 328 3.82 9.65 18.38
CA SER A 328 4.30 10.85 17.70
C SER A 328 4.42 10.63 16.19
N GLU A 329 4.93 9.47 15.76
CA GLU A 329 4.96 9.07 14.34
C GLU A 329 3.55 9.02 13.74
N LYS A 330 2.59 8.35 14.42
CA LYS A 330 1.21 8.23 13.95
C LYS A 330 0.48 9.58 13.90
N LEU A 331 0.70 10.45 14.89
CA LEU A 331 0.12 11.81 14.92
C LEU A 331 0.64 12.65 13.75
N ASN A 332 1.96 12.70 13.54
CA ASN A 332 2.54 13.44 12.40
C ASN A 332 2.03 12.90 11.06
N ALA A 333 1.96 11.58 10.90
CA ALA A 333 1.42 10.97 9.68
C ALA A 333 -0.06 11.32 9.46
N THR A 334 -0.86 11.44 10.52
CA THR A 334 -2.28 11.84 10.45
C THR A 334 -2.43 13.30 10.00
N ASP A 335 -1.59 14.20 10.52
CA ASP A 335 -1.57 15.61 10.12
C ASP A 335 -1.17 15.76 8.64
N ASP A 336 -0.09 15.09 8.24
CA ASP A 336 0.40 15.10 6.85
C ASP A 336 -0.65 14.54 5.89
N LEU A 337 -1.29 13.42 6.27
CA LEU A 337 -2.40 12.83 5.51
C LEU A 337 -3.55 13.81 5.35
N THR A 338 -3.97 14.49 6.42
CA THR A 338 -5.08 15.45 6.39
C THR A 338 -4.80 16.60 5.43
N ILE A 339 -3.59 17.17 5.47
CA ILE A 339 -3.18 18.26 4.58
C ILE A 339 -3.11 17.79 3.13
N ALA A 340 -2.46 16.66 2.88
CA ALA A 340 -2.27 16.14 1.53
C ALA A 340 -3.62 15.77 0.89
N LEU A 341 -4.53 15.17 1.64
CA LEU A 341 -5.85 14.78 1.17
C LEU A 341 -6.70 15.99 0.76
N ASP A 342 -6.65 17.07 1.52
CA ASP A 342 -7.33 18.32 1.20
C ASP A 342 -6.82 18.93 -0.12
N VAL A 343 -5.50 18.90 -0.35
CA VAL A 343 -4.92 19.33 -1.64
C VAL A 343 -5.39 18.43 -2.79
N VAL A 344 -5.39 17.11 -2.60
CA VAL A 344 -5.86 16.14 -3.60
C VAL A 344 -7.34 16.37 -3.96
N LYS A 345 -8.20 16.60 -2.97
CA LYS A 345 -9.62 16.93 -3.20
C LYS A 345 -9.76 18.19 -4.05
N ARG A 346 -9.12 19.28 -3.67
CA ARG A 346 -9.22 20.59 -4.36
C ARG A 346 -8.64 20.61 -5.77
N THR A 347 -7.65 19.77 -6.04
CA THR A 347 -6.99 19.70 -7.36
C THR A 347 -7.66 18.73 -8.33
N SER A 348 -8.65 17.95 -7.88
CA SER A 348 -9.43 17.05 -8.73
C SER A 348 -10.67 17.74 -9.31
N LEU A 349 -11.16 17.27 -10.47
CA LEU A 349 -12.42 17.75 -11.07
C LEU A 349 -13.68 17.32 -10.31
N ALA A 350 -13.55 16.41 -9.34
CA ALA A 350 -14.64 15.91 -8.49
C ALA A 350 -14.28 16.00 -7.00
N PRO A 351 -14.20 17.22 -6.42
CA PRO A 351 -13.69 17.45 -5.07
C PRO A 351 -14.55 16.85 -3.94
N ASN A 352 -15.83 16.57 -4.22
CA ASN A 352 -16.78 16.00 -3.25
C ASN A 352 -16.85 14.47 -3.31
N ASP A 353 -15.98 13.82 -4.07
CA ASP A 353 -15.93 12.36 -4.15
C ASP A 353 -15.12 11.79 -2.98
N ASP A 354 -15.84 11.26 -1.99
CA ASP A 354 -15.27 10.63 -0.80
C ASP A 354 -14.48 9.35 -1.11
N SER A 355 -14.48 8.84 -2.35
CA SER A 355 -13.62 7.70 -2.72
C SER A 355 -12.12 8.03 -2.57
N ILE A 356 -11.74 9.32 -2.52
CA ILE A 356 -10.39 9.79 -2.22
C ILE A 356 -9.95 9.35 -0.81
N LEU A 357 -10.88 9.15 0.12
CA LEU A 357 -10.60 8.66 1.48
C LEU A 357 -10.15 7.19 1.49
N MET A 358 -10.43 6.43 0.42
CA MET A 358 -10.08 5.01 0.32
C MET A 358 -8.69 4.76 -0.30
N MET A 359 -7.84 5.79 -0.37
CA MET A 359 -6.49 5.74 -1.00
C MET A 359 -5.46 4.84 -0.29
N GLY A 360 -5.92 3.99 0.64
CA GLY A 360 -5.13 2.92 1.28
C GLY A 360 -5.40 1.52 0.71
N ASN A 361 -6.39 1.33 -0.17
CA ASN A 361 -6.60 0.04 -0.82
C ASN A 361 -5.63 -0.11 -2.00
N THR A 362 -4.75 -1.10 -1.91
CA THR A 362 -3.90 -1.50 -3.03
C THR A 362 -4.78 -1.96 -4.18
N THR A 363 -4.58 -1.41 -5.38
CA THR A 363 -5.24 -1.91 -6.60
C THR A 363 -5.01 -3.42 -6.71
N THR A 364 -6.04 -4.18 -7.08
CA THR A 364 -5.97 -5.63 -7.27
C THR A 364 -6.42 -6.03 -8.66
N ILE A 365 -6.24 -7.31 -9.01
CA ILE A 365 -6.73 -7.83 -10.29
C ILE A 365 -8.28 -7.75 -10.40
N ALA A 366 -9.00 -7.70 -9.28
CA ALA A 366 -10.45 -7.54 -9.27
C ALA A 366 -10.95 -6.18 -9.76
N ASP A 367 -10.06 -5.18 -9.81
CA ASP A 367 -10.33 -3.84 -10.37
C ASP A 367 -10.34 -3.81 -11.90
N PHE A 368 -9.97 -4.93 -12.56
CA PHE A 368 -9.90 -5.03 -14.00
C PHE A 368 -10.96 -5.97 -14.55
N LYS A 369 -11.61 -5.56 -15.62
CA LYS A 369 -12.49 -6.38 -16.46
C LYS A 369 -11.69 -6.89 -17.64
N PHE A 370 -11.57 -8.21 -17.78
CA PHE A 370 -11.03 -8.85 -18.97
C PHE A 370 -12.06 -8.79 -20.11
N ILE A 371 -11.64 -8.32 -21.29
CA ILE A 371 -12.51 -8.07 -22.45
C ILE A 371 -12.33 -9.16 -23.51
N LYS A 372 -11.11 -9.27 -24.06
CA LYS A 372 -10.80 -10.21 -25.16
C LYS A 372 -9.37 -10.71 -25.01
N ARG A 373 -9.12 -11.98 -25.29
CA ARG A 373 -7.76 -12.51 -25.43
C ARG A 373 -7.16 -12.00 -26.74
N ILE A 374 -6.00 -11.33 -26.66
CA ILE A 374 -5.34 -10.71 -27.82
C ILE A 374 -4.06 -11.46 -28.23
N SER A 375 -3.45 -12.23 -27.32
CA SER A 375 -2.30 -13.08 -27.66
C SER A 375 -2.25 -14.35 -26.80
N SER A 376 -1.65 -15.39 -27.38
CA SER A 376 -1.49 -16.73 -26.81
C SER A 376 -0.08 -17.24 -27.05
N GLY A 377 0.79 -17.09 -26.06
CA GLY A 377 2.12 -17.70 -26.06
C GLY A 377 2.13 -19.04 -25.31
N ALA A 378 3.23 -19.80 -25.45
CA ALA A 378 3.44 -21.04 -24.70
C ALA A 378 3.55 -20.80 -23.18
N PHE A 379 4.04 -19.62 -22.78
CA PHE A 379 4.35 -19.29 -21.39
C PHE A 379 3.42 -18.24 -20.77
N ALA A 380 2.65 -17.50 -21.59
CA ALA A 380 1.78 -16.42 -21.12
C ALA A 380 0.56 -16.22 -22.03
N ARG A 381 -0.53 -15.73 -21.44
CA ARG A 381 -1.75 -15.30 -22.14
C ARG A 381 -1.88 -13.80 -22.01
N VAL A 382 -2.20 -13.08 -23.09
CA VAL A 382 -2.39 -11.62 -23.02
C VAL A 382 -3.83 -11.28 -23.34
N TYR A 383 -4.44 -10.48 -22.47
CA TYR A 383 -5.83 -10.04 -22.60
C TYR A 383 -5.91 -8.53 -22.72
N LEU A 384 -6.79 -8.05 -23.59
CA LEU A 384 -7.34 -6.71 -23.49
C LEU A 384 -8.15 -6.63 -22.20
N GLY A 385 -7.81 -5.69 -21.34
CA GLY A 385 -8.49 -5.43 -20.08
C GLY A 385 -8.91 -3.98 -19.96
N LYS A 386 -9.86 -3.72 -19.07
CA LYS A 386 -10.35 -2.38 -18.76
C LYS A 386 -10.42 -2.19 -17.26
N LYS A 387 -9.81 -1.13 -16.75
CA LYS A 387 -9.93 -0.79 -15.33
C LYS A 387 -11.33 -0.27 -15.04
N ASN A 388 -12.00 -0.85 -14.04
CA ASN A 388 -13.41 -0.58 -13.74
C ASN A 388 -13.64 0.89 -13.33
N THR A 389 -12.68 1.47 -12.60
CA THR A 389 -12.77 2.84 -12.05
C THR A 389 -12.58 3.91 -13.12
N THR A 390 -11.52 3.82 -13.92
CA THR A 390 -11.15 4.85 -14.90
C THR A 390 -11.74 4.60 -16.29
N GLY A 391 -12.05 3.35 -16.61
CA GLY A 391 -12.40 2.93 -17.96
C GLY A 391 -11.21 2.87 -18.92
N ASP A 392 -9.98 3.07 -18.43
CA ASP A 392 -8.77 2.96 -19.24
C ASP A 392 -8.56 1.52 -19.71
N ILE A 393 -8.03 1.41 -20.92
CA ILE A 393 -7.75 0.14 -21.59
C ILE A 393 -6.28 -0.24 -21.37
N TYR A 394 -6.06 -1.53 -21.12
CA TYR A 394 -4.74 -2.11 -20.82
C TYR A 394 -4.56 -3.44 -21.54
N ALA A 395 -3.31 -3.84 -21.73
CA ALA A 395 -2.93 -5.22 -22.00
C ALA A 395 -2.52 -5.90 -20.69
N ILE A 396 -3.15 -7.03 -20.36
CA ILE A 396 -2.90 -7.81 -19.14
C ILE A 396 -2.24 -9.12 -19.54
N LYS A 397 -0.92 -9.24 -19.31
CA LYS A 397 -0.15 -10.48 -19.47
C LYS A 397 -0.34 -11.34 -18.23
N VAL A 398 -0.91 -12.52 -18.41
CA VAL A 398 -1.25 -13.52 -17.39
C VAL A 398 -0.28 -14.69 -17.53
N ILE A 399 0.52 -14.91 -16.50
CA ILE A 399 1.55 -15.94 -16.44
C ILE A 399 1.14 -16.97 -15.37
N PRO A 400 0.81 -18.22 -15.76
CA PRO A 400 0.45 -19.25 -14.81
C PRO A 400 1.62 -19.60 -13.87
N LYS A 401 1.38 -19.66 -12.55
CA LYS A 401 2.42 -20.06 -11.58
C LYS A 401 2.90 -21.50 -11.77
N THR A 402 2.06 -22.37 -12.35
CA THR A 402 2.47 -23.73 -12.71
C THR A 402 3.62 -23.75 -13.71
N GLY A 403 3.76 -22.70 -14.52
CA GLY A 403 4.89 -22.47 -15.43
C GLY A 403 6.02 -21.63 -14.83
N LEU A 404 6.04 -21.44 -13.50
CA LEU A 404 7.11 -20.76 -12.74
C LEU A 404 7.84 -21.73 -11.80
N ARG A 405 7.75 -23.04 -12.05
CA ARG A 405 8.27 -24.08 -11.15
C ARG A 405 9.79 -24.18 -11.16
N GLN A 406 10.47 -23.54 -12.11
CA GLN A 406 11.93 -23.51 -12.18
C GLN A 406 12.49 -22.15 -11.76
N LYS A 407 13.57 -22.14 -10.97
CA LYS A 407 14.23 -20.91 -10.51
C LYS A 407 14.58 -19.94 -11.65
N ASN A 408 14.92 -20.47 -12.83
CA ASN A 408 15.25 -19.66 -14.00
C ASN A 408 14.03 -18.87 -14.52
N GLU A 409 12.82 -19.39 -14.41
CA GLU A 409 11.59 -18.72 -14.85
C GLU A 409 11.22 -17.57 -13.90
N VAL A 410 11.34 -17.80 -12.59
CA VAL A 410 11.14 -16.75 -11.58
C VAL A 410 12.15 -15.61 -11.75
N GLN A 411 13.42 -15.94 -12.01
CA GLN A 411 14.45 -14.93 -12.28
C GLN A 411 14.15 -14.10 -13.53
N ARG A 412 13.72 -14.73 -14.63
CA ARG A 412 13.32 -14.03 -15.87
C ARG A 412 12.19 -13.04 -15.63
N VAL A 413 11.15 -13.48 -14.93
CA VAL A 413 10.00 -12.64 -14.57
C VAL A 413 10.41 -11.47 -13.66
N ASN A 414 11.31 -11.70 -12.70
CA ASN A 414 11.82 -10.64 -11.84
C ASN A 414 12.67 -9.63 -12.63
N ILE A 415 13.50 -10.09 -13.57
CA ILE A 415 14.28 -9.20 -14.44
C ILE A 415 13.36 -8.39 -15.35
N GLU A 416 12.39 -9.03 -16.01
CA GLU A 416 11.39 -8.36 -16.85
C GLU A 416 10.66 -7.27 -16.05
N LYS A 417 10.18 -7.62 -14.84
CA LYS A 417 9.56 -6.65 -13.93
C LYS A 417 10.52 -5.52 -13.57
N ASP A 418 11.74 -5.81 -13.14
CA ASP A 418 12.70 -4.80 -12.69
C ASP A 418 13.10 -3.84 -13.81
N ILE A 419 13.20 -4.34 -15.05
CA ILE A 419 13.40 -3.52 -16.23
C ILE A 419 12.18 -2.64 -16.46
N LEU A 420 10.98 -3.23 -16.52
CA LEU A 420 9.71 -2.51 -16.71
C LEU A 420 9.42 -1.49 -15.59
N MET A 421 9.94 -1.70 -14.38
CA MET A 421 9.75 -0.79 -13.25
C MET A 421 10.74 0.39 -13.23
N LYS A 422 11.92 0.25 -13.83
CA LYS A 422 12.98 1.28 -13.78
C LYS A 422 12.94 2.24 -14.96
N THR A 423 12.14 1.96 -15.98
CA THR A 423 12.32 2.53 -17.31
C THR A 423 11.08 3.30 -17.76
N TYR A 424 11.21 4.62 -17.89
CA TYR A 424 10.29 5.40 -18.71
C TYR A 424 11.01 5.79 -20.00
N SER A 425 10.48 5.33 -21.13
CA SER A 425 10.93 5.73 -22.47
C SER A 425 9.73 5.69 -23.41
N PRO A 426 9.58 6.66 -24.34
CA PRO A 426 8.51 6.63 -25.32
C PRO A 426 8.57 5.39 -26.22
N TYR A 427 9.76 4.82 -26.44
CA TYR A 427 10.00 3.65 -27.29
C TYR A 427 9.93 2.31 -26.54
N MET A 428 9.63 2.33 -25.24
CA MET A 428 9.43 1.13 -24.43
C MET A 428 7.95 1.01 -24.04
N ILE A 429 7.48 -0.21 -23.83
CA ILE A 429 6.14 -0.44 -23.29
C ILE A 429 6.00 0.10 -21.87
N LYS A 430 4.95 0.87 -21.63
CA LYS A 430 4.60 1.36 -20.30
C LYS A 430 4.00 0.24 -19.45
N PHE A 431 4.53 0.10 -18.26
CA PHE A 431 4.07 -0.82 -17.24
C PHE A 431 3.35 -0.07 -16.12
N PHE A 432 2.17 -0.55 -15.71
CA PHE A 432 1.31 0.14 -14.75
C PHE A 432 1.10 -0.61 -13.45
N TYR A 433 0.86 -1.93 -13.50
CA TYR A 433 0.55 -2.70 -12.30
C TYR A 433 1.09 -4.13 -12.42
N SER A 434 1.44 -4.73 -11.28
CA SER A 434 1.63 -6.16 -11.14
C SER A 434 0.81 -6.69 -9.98
N PHE A 435 0.23 -7.88 -10.17
CA PHE A 435 -0.51 -8.58 -9.13
C PHE A 435 -0.07 -10.04 -9.08
N ILE A 436 0.01 -10.60 -7.88
CA ILE A 436 0.14 -12.03 -7.67
C ILE A 436 -1.18 -12.53 -7.13
N GLY A 437 -1.87 -13.37 -7.92
CA GLY A 437 -3.01 -14.16 -7.47
C GLY A 437 -2.56 -15.46 -6.82
N GLU A 438 -3.51 -16.33 -6.49
CA GLU A 438 -3.24 -17.69 -6.04
C GLU A 438 -2.61 -18.51 -7.17
N TYR A 439 -3.19 -18.41 -8.38
CA TYR A 439 -2.83 -19.25 -9.53
C TYR A 439 -1.94 -18.56 -10.55
N ASN A 440 -2.02 -17.24 -10.68
CA ASN A 440 -1.35 -16.50 -11.73
C ASN A 440 -0.54 -15.31 -11.22
N LEU A 441 0.44 -14.91 -12.02
CA LEU A 441 1.03 -13.58 -12.00
C LEU A 441 0.41 -12.74 -13.13
N TYR A 442 0.12 -11.48 -12.82
CA TYR A 442 -0.48 -10.51 -13.74
C TYR A 442 0.46 -9.32 -13.93
N LEU A 443 0.73 -8.96 -15.18
CA LEU A 443 1.45 -7.74 -15.57
C LEU A 443 0.51 -6.88 -16.42
N VAL A 444 0.18 -5.69 -15.92
CA VAL A 444 -0.73 -4.74 -16.58
C VAL A 444 0.10 -3.65 -17.26
N MET A 445 -0.04 -3.56 -18.58
CA MET A 445 0.76 -2.72 -19.47
C MET A 445 -0.14 -1.85 -20.36
N GLU A 446 0.43 -0.86 -21.03
CA GLU A 446 -0.31 -0.12 -22.07
C GLU A 446 -0.77 -1.07 -23.18
N TYR A 447 -1.97 -0.81 -23.70
CA TYR A 447 -2.47 -1.52 -24.86
C TYR A 447 -1.97 -0.84 -26.14
N LEU A 448 -1.36 -1.62 -27.04
CA LEU A 448 -0.81 -1.15 -28.31
C LEU A 448 -1.66 -1.73 -29.46
N PRO A 449 -2.62 -0.95 -29.99
CA PRO A 449 -3.68 -1.48 -30.84
C PRO A 449 -3.24 -1.79 -32.28
N GLY A 450 -2.05 -1.36 -32.70
CA GLY A 450 -1.53 -1.57 -34.05
C GLY A 450 -0.94 -2.97 -34.30
N GLY A 451 -0.92 -3.84 -33.28
CA GLY A 451 -0.36 -5.19 -33.39
C GLY A 451 1.17 -5.18 -33.43
N ASP A 452 1.75 -6.34 -33.75
CA ASP A 452 3.20 -6.52 -33.93
C ASP A 452 3.68 -6.13 -35.33
N LEU A 453 4.94 -5.71 -35.39
CA LEU A 453 5.57 -5.26 -36.63
C LEU A 453 5.80 -6.41 -37.60
N TYR A 454 5.88 -7.66 -37.10
CA TYR A 454 5.89 -8.85 -37.95
C TYR A 454 4.63 -8.93 -38.82
N SER A 455 3.45 -8.78 -38.23
CA SER A 455 2.17 -8.79 -38.93
C SER A 455 2.05 -7.67 -39.96
N VAL A 456 2.59 -6.49 -39.65
CA VAL A 456 2.66 -5.35 -40.60
C VAL A 456 3.56 -5.70 -41.79
N LEU A 457 4.74 -6.26 -41.54
CA LEU A 457 5.67 -6.69 -42.59
C LEU A 457 5.05 -7.78 -43.48
N GLN A 458 4.41 -8.79 -42.88
CA GLN A 458 3.74 -9.87 -43.62
C GLN A 458 2.59 -9.35 -44.49
N ALA A 459 1.82 -8.36 -44.02
CA ALA A 459 0.74 -7.76 -44.80
C ALA A 459 1.26 -6.98 -46.02
N ASN A 460 2.43 -6.35 -45.91
CA ASN A 460 3.04 -5.55 -46.97
C ASN A 460 3.97 -6.37 -47.89
N GLY A 461 4.46 -7.52 -47.44
CA GLY A 461 5.47 -8.33 -48.12
C GLY A 461 6.88 -7.79 -47.91
N SER A 462 7.11 -6.52 -48.22
CA SER A 462 8.32 -5.76 -47.90
C SER A 462 7.98 -4.30 -47.59
N ILE A 463 8.94 -3.56 -47.06
CA ILE A 463 8.87 -2.16 -46.66
C ILE A 463 9.88 -1.39 -47.50
N ASP A 464 9.44 -0.27 -48.08
CA ASP A 464 10.30 0.61 -48.86
C ASP A 464 11.38 1.27 -48.00
N GLU A 465 12.47 1.73 -48.62
CA GLU A 465 13.64 2.24 -47.91
C GLU A 465 13.33 3.47 -47.03
N ASP A 466 12.45 4.37 -47.49
CA ASP A 466 12.06 5.57 -46.73
C ASP A 466 11.28 5.18 -45.45
N SER A 467 10.35 4.23 -45.57
CA SER A 467 9.62 3.68 -44.43
C SER A 467 10.54 2.90 -43.48
N ALA A 468 11.46 2.11 -44.03
CA ALA A 468 12.44 1.34 -43.26
C ALA A 468 13.38 2.26 -42.47
N LEU A 469 13.79 3.40 -43.02
CA LEU A 469 14.55 4.44 -42.33
C LEU A 469 13.83 4.89 -41.05
N VAL A 470 12.56 5.26 -41.16
CA VAL A 470 11.78 5.77 -40.02
C VAL A 470 11.65 4.73 -38.91
N TYR A 471 11.33 3.48 -39.26
CA TYR A 471 11.26 2.41 -38.27
C TYR A 471 12.62 2.13 -37.63
N THR A 472 13.69 2.11 -38.43
CA THR A 472 15.04 1.88 -37.92
C THR A 472 15.49 2.98 -36.96
N VAL A 473 15.18 4.25 -37.26
CA VAL A 473 15.43 5.38 -36.33
C VAL A 473 14.78 5.13 -34.97
N GLN A 474 13.51 4.72 -34.93
CA GLN A 474 12.80 4.45 -33.68
C GLN A 474 13.40 3.26 -32.91
N ILE A 475 13.80 2.19 -33.62
CA ILE A 475 14.46 1.04 -32.99
C ILE A 475 15.85 1.43 -32.45
N VAL A 476 16.62 2.26 -33.16
CA VAL A 476 17.91 2.76 -32.67
C VAL A 476 17.75 3.55 -31.36
N LEU A 477 16.71 4.37 -31.23
CA LEU A 477 16.43 5.10 -29.98
C LEU A 477 15.99 4.18 -28.85
N ALA A 478 15.21 3.14 -29.16
CA ALA A 478 14.89 2.08 -28.23
C ALA A 478 16.17 1.40 -27.70
N LEU A 479 17.09 1.05 -28.60
CA LEU A 479 18.38 0.44 -28.24
C LEU A 479 19.33 1.40 -27.51
N GLN A 480 19.30 2.70 -27.84
CA GLN A 480 20.03 3.74 -27.10
C GLN A 480 19.62 3.72 -25.64
N PHE A 481 18.30 3.77 -25.41
CA PHE A 481 17.73 3.74 -24.09
C PHE A 481 18.13 2.47 -23.31
N LEU A 482 18.09 1.29 -23.95
CA LEU A 482 18.53 0.05 -23.31
C LEU A 482 20.00 0.09 -22.92
N ARG A 483 20.89 0.56 -23.81
CA ARG A 483 22.32 0.69 -23.55
C ARG A 483 22.61 1.62 -22.37
N GLU A 484 21.96 2.80 -22.32
CA GLU A 484 22.11 3.78 -21.24
C GLU A 484 21.66 3.22 -19.88
N ASN A 485 20.65 2.35 -19.88
CA ASN A 485 20.15 1.65 -18.69
C ASN A 485 20.85 0.31 -18.42
N ARG A 486 21.90 -0.01 -19.19
CA ARG A 486 22.69 -1.24 -19.10
C ARG A 486 21.86 -2.52 -19.27
N ILE A 487 20.88 -2.49 -20.15
CA ILE A 487 20.01 -3.61 -20.50
C ILE A 487 20.40 -4.14 -21.88
N ILE A 488 20.57 -5.46 -22.00
CA ILE A 488 20.71 -6.16 -23.28
C ILE A 488 19.39 -6.91 -23.53
N HIS A 489 18.76 -6.71 -24.68
CA HIS A 489 17.44 -7.28 -24.97
C HIS A 489 17.50 -8.79 -25.21
N ARG A 490 18.41 -9.24 -26.09
CA ARG A 490 18.71 -10.64 -26.47
C ARG A 490 17.66 -11.37 -27.31
N ASP A 491 16.43 -10.85 -27.43
CA ASP A 491 15.37 -11.43 -28.26
C ASP A 491 14.68 -10.36 -29.11
N LEU A 492 15.47 -9.47 -29.74
CA LEU A 492 14.94 -8.42 -30.60
C LEU A 492 14.48 -9.03 -31.93
N LYS A 493 13.20 -8.88 -32.25
CA LYS A 493 12.56 -9.38 -33.47
C LYS A 493 11.29 -8.59 -33.77
N PRO A 494 10.74 -8.63 -34.99
CA PRO A 494 9.53 -7.89 -35.34
C PRO A 494 8.30 -8.25 -34.47
N ASP A 495 8.20 -9.49 -33.97
CA ASP A 495 7.13 -9.91 -33.04
C ASP A 495 7.14 -9.15 -31.70
N ASN A 496 8.33 -8.74 -31.25
CA ASN A 496 8.55 -8.05 -29.97
C ASN A 496 8.54 -6.52 -30.13
N ILE A 497 8.18 -6.00 -31.31
CA ILE A 497 8.05 -4.57 -31.58
C ILE A 497 6.59 -4.31 -31.96
N LEU A 498 5.86 -3.60 -31.11
CA LEU A 498 4.45 -3.30 -31.33
C LEU A 498 4.25 -1.87 -31.81
N VAL A 499 3.12 -1.62 -32.48
CA VAL A 499 2.73 -0.30 -32.99
C VAL A 499 1.64 0.32 -32.11
N ASP A 500 1.84 1.56 -31.67
CA ASP A 500 0.84 2.31 -30.92
C ASP A 500 -0.28 2.89 -31.81
N SER A 501 -1.28 3.55 -31.20
CA SER A 501 -2.40 4.15 -31.94
C SER A 501 -2.00 5.29 -32.87
N GLU A 502 -0.81 5.85 -32.69
CA GLU A 502 -0.29 6.98 -33.45
C GLU A 502 0.74 6.54 -34.50
N GLY A 503 1.05 5.25 -34.61
CA GLY A 503 2.03 4.70 -35.56
C GLY A 503 3.47 4.64 -35.06
N HIS A 504 3.73 4.89 -33.78
CA HIS A 504 5.08 4.77 -33.21
C HIS A 504 5.36 3.34 -32.74
N LEU A 505 6.63 2.96 -32.81
CA LEU A 505 7.12 1.65 -32.39
C LEU A 505 7.43 1.64 -30.89
N LYS A 506 7.09 0.52 -30.25
CA LYS A 506 7.39 0.24 -28.85
C LYS A 506 7.92 -1.17 -28.67
N LEU A 507 9.05 -1.27 -28.00
CA LEU A 507 9.66 -2.55 -27.65
C LEU A 507 8.92 -3.20 -26.48
N ILE A 508 8.66 -4.50 -26.61
CA ILE A 508 8.02 -5.35 -25.60
C ILE A 508 8.90 -6.56 -25.24
N ASP A 509 8.51 -7.27 -24.17
CA ASP A 509 9.02 -8.57 -23.75
C ASP A 509 10.51 -8.65 -23.36
N PHE A 510 10.81 -8.25 -22.12
CA PHE A 510 12.16 -8.32 -21.53
C PHE A 510 12.45 -9.66 -20.82
N GLY A 511 11.65 -10.70 -21.06
CA GLY A 511 11.75 -11.99 -20.37
C GLY A 511 13.08 -12.73 -20.57
N LEU A 512 13.89 -12.32 -21.55
CA LEU A 512 15.24 -12.85 -21.80
C LEU A 512 16.35 -11.81 -21.58
N SER A 513 15.98 -10.59 -21.18
CA SER A 513 16.92 -9.48 -21.04
C SER A 513 17.85 -9.64 -19.84
N TYR A 514 18.97 -8.90 -19.86
CA TYR A 514 20.03 -9.03 -18.86
C TYR A 514 20.66 -7.67 -18.51
N PHE A 515 21.04 -7.49 -17.23
CA PHE A 515 21.74 -6.28 -16.75
C PHE A 515 23.27 -6.42 -16.92
N GLY A 516 23.88 -5.58 -17.76
CA GLY A 516 25.32 -5.29 -17.77
C GLY A 516 26.22 -6.04 -18.78
N MET A 517 27.50 -5.62 -18.82
CA MET A 517 28.61 -6.23 -19.59
C MET A 517 29.04 -7.55 -18.94
N VAL A 518 29.26 -8.59 -19.75
CA VAL A 518 29.98 -9.79 -19.29
C VAL A 518 31.47 -9.44 -19.17
N ASP A 519 31.89 -9.04 -17.98
CA ASP A 519 33.23 -9.43 -17.52
C ASP A 519 33.18 -9.92 -16.07
N ARG A 520 33.88 -11.04 -15.88
CA ARG A 520 34.30 -11.72 -14.65
C ARG A 520 33.34 -12.67 -13.93
N SER A 521 33.66 -13.95 -14.10
CA SER A 521 34.09 -14.79 -12.96
C SER A 521 33.08 -15.06 -11.83
N LEU A 522 31.81 -15.29 -12.15
CA LEU A 522 30.90 -16.13 -11.35
C LEU A 522 30.01 -16.90 -12.34
N SER A 523 30.38 -18.10 -12.79
CA SER A 523 30.07 -19.33 -12.05
C SER A 523 30.96 -20.47 -12.55
N SER A 524 32.14 -20.64 -11.94
CA SER A 524 32.80 -21.94 -11.95
C SER A 524 32.00 -22.88 -11.05
N GLY A 525 31.01 -23.56 -11.62
CA GLY A 525 30.27 -24.63 -10.95
C GLY A 525 28.80 -24.70 -11.33
N SER A 526 28.48 -25.61 -12.24
CA SER A 526 27.16 -26.21 -12.50
C SER A 526 25.99 -25.22 -12.69
N SER A 527 25.50 -25.02 -13.90
CA SER A 527 24.88 -26.12 -14.64
C SER A 527 24.97 -25.85 -16.13
N LEU A 528 25.45 -26.87 -16.83
CA LEU A 528 25.02 -27.23 -18.17
C LEU A 528 23.63 -26.63 -18.45
N MET A 529 23.59 -25.50 -19.17
CA MET A 529 22.38 -25.05 -19.85
C MET A 529 22.11 -26.20 -20.80
N THR A 530 21.26 -27.10 -20.32
CA THR A 530 20.84 -28.26 -21.06
C THR A 530 20.26 -27.64 -22.31
N VAL A 531 20.79 -28.05 -23.46
CA VAL A 531 20.12 -27.88 -24.75
C VAL A 531 18.78 -28.59 -24.58
N THR A 532 17.82 -27.92 -23.95
CA THR A 532 16.44 -28.35 -23.96
C THR A 532 16.02 -28.12 -25.39
N ASP A 533 15.40 -29.13 -26.00
CA ASP A 533 14.68 -29.11 -27.28
C ASP A 533 13.50 -28.10 -27.26
N SER A 534 13.75 -26.89 -26.78
CA SER A 534 12.82 -25.79 -26.55
C SER A 534 13.26 -24.54 -27.32
N CYS A 535 13.91 -24.71 -28.48
CA CYS A 535 13.92 -23.69 -29.53
C CYS A 535 12.54 -23.67 -30.18
N ILE A 536 11.53 -23.18 -29.46
CA ILE A 536 10.24 -22.83 -30.04
C ILE A 536 10.37 -21.38 -30.47
N GLY A 537 10.88 -21.21 -31.70
CA GLY A 537 11.11 -19.93 -32.36
C GLY A 537 12.16 -20.09 -33.47
N THR A 538 11.96 -19.44 -34.60
CA THR A 538 12.94 -19.45 -35.70
C THR A 538 14.12 -18.55 -35.31
N PRO A 539 15.38 -19.04 -35.34
CA PRO A 539 16.54 -18.30 -34.83
C PRO A 539 17.04 -17.19 -35.78
N ASP A 540 16.16 -16.65 -36.63
CA ASP A 540 16.50 -15.78 -37.76
C ASP A 540 17.21 -14.47 -37.36
N TYR A 541 16.98 -13.99 -36.14
CA TYR A 541 17.52 -12.72 -35.61
C TYR A 541 18.65 -12.93 -34.61
N THR A 542 18.98 -14.16 -34.24
CA THR A 542 19.94 -14.44 -33.16
C THR A 542 21.37 -14.21 -33.64
N SER A 543 22.17 -13.47 -32.87
CA SER A 543 23.55 -13.17 -33.25
C SER A 543 24.48 -14.39 -33.15
N PRO A 544 25.58 -14.43 -33.93
CA PRO A 544 26.52 -15.56 -33.93
C PRO A 544 27.08 -15.88 -32.55
N GLU A 545 27.43 -14.87 -31.76
CA GLU A 545 27.95 -15.04 -30.41
C GLU A 545 26.92 -15.63 -29.43
N ILE A 546 25.62 -15.35 -29.60
CA ILE A 546 24.56 -15.99 -28.81
C ILE A 546 24.38 -17.45 -29.23
N VAL A 547 24.33 -17.73 -30.53
CA VAL A 547 24.25 -19.11 -31.07
C VAL A 547 25.41 -19.96 -30.58
N LEU A 548 26.62 -19.40 -30.54
CA LEU A 548 27.84 -20.06 -30.07
C LEU A 548 27.99 -20.06 -28.54
N SER A 549 26.99 -19.56 -27.79
CA SER A 549 27.02 -19.45 -26.33
C SER A 549 28.26 -18.72 -25.79
N GLN A 550 28.71 -17.70 -26.51
CA GLN A 550 29.84 -16.85 -26.15
C GLN A 550 29.38 -15.66 -25.30
N PRO A 551 30.32 -15.02 -24.55
CA PRO A 551 30.07 -13.72 -23.93
C PRO A 551 29.61 -12.70 -24.98
N HIS A 552 28.56 -11.97 -24.68
CA HIS A 552 27.96 -11.01 -25.61
C HIS A 552 27.62 -9.70 -24.88
N THR A 553 27.54 -8.64 -25.66
CA THR A 553 27.31 -7.26 -25.22
C THR A 553 26.08 -6.69 -25.94
N PHE A 554 25.84 -5.38 -25.81
CA PHE A 554 24.82 -4.66 -26.60
C PHE A 554 24.97 -4.86 -28.12
N ALA A 555 26.16 -5.26 -28.61
CA ALA A 555 26.40 -5.55 -30.01
C ALA A 555 25.48 -6.67 -30.55
N ALA A 556 25.01 -7.59 -29.70
CA ALA A 556 24.08 -8.65 -30.13
C ALA A 556 22.73 -8.08 -30.60
N ASP A 557 22.23 -7.03 -29.94
CA ASP A 557 20.97 -6.38 -30.33
C ASP A 557 21.14 -5.60 -31.66
N TYR A 558 22.35 -5.07 -31.94
CA TYR A 558 22.65 -4.43 -33.23
C TYR A 558 22.72 -5.41 -34.40
N PHE A 559 23.13 -6.66 -34.15
CA PHE A 559 23.02 -7.71 -35.18
C PHE A 559 21.55 -8.00 -35.50
N SER A 560 20.72 -8.10 -34.45
CA SER A 560 19.27 -8.30 -34.60
C SER A 560 18.64 -7.14 -35.39
N LEU A 561 19.06 -5.89 -35.12
CA LEU A 561 18.67 -4.71 -35.90
C LEU A 561 19.03 -4.85 -37.39
N GLY A 562 20.23 -5.33 -37.70
CA GLY A 562 20.66 -5.59 -39.08
C GLY A 562 19.79 -6.64 -39.78
N SER A 563 19.42 -7.72 -39.06
CA SER A 563 18.51 -8.74 -39.60
C SER A 563 17.12 -8.19 -39.86
N ILE A 564 16.58 -7.37 -38.97
CA ILE A 564 15.28 -6.71 -39.12
C ILE A 564 15.30 -5.73 -40.31
N LEU A 565 16.34 -4.90 -40.43
CA LEU A 565 16.48 -3.95 -41.53
C LEU A 565 16.58 -4.65 -42.89
N TYR A 566 17.34 -5.75 -42.96
CA TYR A 566 17.39 -6.58 -44.17
C TYR A 566 15.99 -7.14 -44.51
N GLU A 567 15.28 -7.68 -43.52
CA GLU A 567 13.95 -8.26 -43.71
C GLU A 567 12.92 -7.21 -44.14
N PHE A 568 13.01 -5.97 -43.64
CA PHE A 568 12.17 -4.87 -44.13
C PHE A 568 12.30 -4.72 -45.64
N LEU A 569 13.52 -4.63 -46.17
CA LEU A 569 13.75 -4.36 -47.59
C LEU A 569 13.45 -5.58 -48.47
N VAL A 570 13.88 -6.77 -48.03
CA VAL A 570 13.85 -7.99 -48.85
C VAL A 570 12.58 -8.83 -48.61
N GLY A 571 11.90 -8.63 -47.49
CA GLY A 571 10.70 -9.37 -47.08
C GLY A 571 10.96 -10.73 -46.44
N VAL A 572 12.23 -11.18 -46.39
CA VAL A 572 12.65 -12.42 -45.72
C VAL A 572 13.94 -12.20 -44.93
N PRO A 573 14.13 -12.87 -43.76
CA PRO A 573 15.32 -12.67 -42.96
C PRO A 573 16.61 -13.14 -43.66
N PRO A 574 17.77 -12.52 -43.40
CA PRO A 574 19.00 -12.75 -44.16
C PRO A 574 19.55 -14.19 -44.05
N PHE A 575 19.30 -14.85 -42.92
CA PHE A 575 19.85 -16.19 -42.62
C PHE A 575 18.79 -17.29 -42.61
N HIS A 576 17.58 -17.02 -43.09
CA HIS A 576 16.47 -17.97 -43.00
C HIS A 576 16.78 -19.32 -43.67
N GLY A 577 16.55 -20.42 -42.95
CA GLY A 577 16.74 -21.80 -43.41
C GLY A 577 15.48 -22.66 -43.24
N GLN A 578 15.42 -23.82 -43.91
CA GLN A 578 14.25 -24.71 -43.79
C GLN A 578 14.17 -25.37 -42.42
N THR A 579 15.30 -25.44 -41.71
CA THR A 579 15.39 -25.94 -40.34
C THR A 579 16.12 -24.94 -39.44
N PRO A 580 15.88 -24.95 -38.11
CA PRO A 580 16.65 -24.15 -37.17
C PRO A 580 18.15 -24.42 -37.27
N SER A 581 18.56 -25.68 -37.49
CA SER A 581 19.96 -26.05 -37.67
C SER A 581 20.60 -25.44 -38.91
N GLU A 582 19.88 -25.37 -40.03
CA GLU A 582 20.36 -24.66 -41.23
C GLU A 582 20.51 -23.16 -40.98
N THR A 583 19.53 -22.56 -40.31
CA THR A 583 19.56 -21.14 -39.95
C THR A 583 20.78 -20.83 -39.08
N PHE A 584 21.04 -21.63 -38.04
CA PHE A 584 22.25 -21.48 -37.21
C PHE A 584 23.55 -21.59 -38.02
N GLN A 585 23.63 -22.53 -38.97
CA GLN A 585 24.80 -22.66 -39.83
C GLN A 585 24.99 -21.43 -40.72
N LYS A 586 23.92 -20.85 -41.27
CA LYS A 586 23.97 -19.62 -42.07
C LYS A 586 24.43 -18.43 -41.23
N VAL A 587 23.87 -18.26 -40.03
CA VAL A 587 24.27 -17.21 -39.06
C VAL A 587 25.75 -17.30 -38.73
N VAL A 588 26.26 -18.48 -38.35
CA VAL A 588 27.67 -18.66 -37.97
C VAL A 588 28.62 -18.47 -39.16
N LYS A 589 28.19 -18.86 -40.38
CA LYS A 589 28.96 -18.62 -41.60
C LYS A 589 28.96 -17.14 -42.02
N GLY A 590 27.98 -16.35 -41.59
CA GLY A 590 27.83 -14.94 -41.97
C GLY A 590 27.53 -14.72 -43.46
N HIS A 591 26.98 -15.71 -44.16
CA HIS A 591 26.62 -15.60 -45.58
C HIS A 591 25.11 -15.39 -45.73
N TYR A 592 24.72 -14.26 -46.30
CA TYR A 592 23.35 -13.89 -46.68
C TYR A 592 23.33 -13.39 -48.13
N ASP A 593 22.14 -13.28 -48.72
CA ASP A 593 21.99 -12.85 -50.11
C ASP A 593 22.16 -11.33 -50.23
N THR A 594 23.32 -10.90 -50.73
CA THR A 594 23.63 -9.49 -50.99
C THR A 594 23.10 -9.02 -52.35
N GLU A 595 22.85 -9.94 -53.29
CA GLU A 595 22.29 -9.60 -54.61
C GLU A 595 20.87 -9.05 -54.46
N ALA A 596 20.12 -9.58 -53.48
CA ALA A 596 18.81 -9.07 -53.09
C ALA A 596 18.79 -7.60 -52.62
N LEU A 597 19.96 -7.00 -52.32
CA LEU A 597 20.07 -5.61 -51.90
C LEU A 597 20.52 -4.65 -53.02
N GLU A 598 20.85 -5.15 -54.21
CA GLU A 598 21.40 -4.35 -55.32
C GLU A 598 20.45 -3.24 -55.81
N ASP A 599 19.14 -3.41 -55.57
CA ASP A 599 18.11 -2.44 -55.94
C ASP A 599 17.97 -1.25 -54.96
N PHE A 600 18.70 -1.26 -53.82
CA PHE A 600 18.64 -0.23 -52.77
C PHE A 600 19.90 0.62 -52.70
N SER A 601 19.89 1.71 -51.92
CA SER A 601 21.03 2.63 -51.81
C SER A 601 22.34 1.96 -51.35
N GLU A 602 23.48 2.47 -51.81
CA GLU A 602 24.79 1.96 -51.34
C GLU A 602 24.95 2.19 -49.82
N GLU A 603 24.34 3.25 -49.30
CA GLU A 603 24.36 3.62 -47.89
C GLU A 603 23.65 2.58 -47.00
N VAL A 604 22.49 2.05 -47.42
CA VAL A 604 21.78 1.02 -46.64
C VAL A 604 22.47 -0.32 -46.73
N GLN A 605 23.01 -0.67 -47.90
CA GLN A 605 23.82 -1.88 -48.09
C GLN A 605 25.04 -1.87 -47.16
N ASP A 606 25.75 -0.74 -47.11
CA ASP A 606 26.90 -0.55 -46.22
C ASP A 606 26.50 -0.66 -44.74
N LEU A 607 25.37 -0.05 -44.34
CA LEU A 607 24.87 -0.15 -42.96
C LEU A 607 24.54 -1.60 -42.56
N ILE A 608 23.78 -2.33 -43.39
CA ILE A 608 23.42 -3.73 -43.15
C ILE A 608 24.69 -4.59 -43.01
N SER A 609 25.67 -4.39 -43.90
CA SER A 609 26.93 -5.14 -43.86
C SER A 609 27.71 -4.94 -42.54
N LYS A 610 27.70 -3.72 -42.00
CA LYS A 610 28.36 -3.37 -40.74
C LYS A 610 27.60 -3.88 -39.51
N LEU A 611 26.26 -3.90 -39.56
CA LEU A 611 25.40 -4.45 -38.49
C LEU A 611 25.48 -5.98 -38.45
N LEU A 612 25.50 -6.65 -39.60
CA LEU A 612 25.60 -8.10 -39.73
C LEU A 612 27.05 -8.64 -39.63
N CYS A 613 27.99 -7.83 -39.14
CA CYS A 613 29.36 -8.26 -38.89
C CYS A 613 29.41 -9.41 -37.88
N SER A 614 30.05 -10.54 -38.25
CA SER A 614 30.14 -11.72 -37.39
C SER A 614 31.02 -11.50 -36.15
N ASP A 615 31.99 -10.58 -36.21
CA ASP A 615 32.84 -10.22 -35.07
C ASP A 615 32.15 -9.11 -34.25
N PRO A 616 31.62 -9.42 -33.04
CA PRO A 616 30.85 -8.45 -32.26
C PRO A 616 31.69 -7.24 -31.79
N THR A 617 33.03 -7.34 -31.81
CA THR A 617 33.92 -6.23 -31.43
C THR A 617 34.13 -5.22 -32.55
N LYS A 618 33.91 -5.64 -33.80
CA LYS A 618 34.03 -4.79 -35.01
C LYS A 618 32.69 -4.33 -35.56
N ARG A 619 31.60 -4.92 -35.06
CA ARG A 619 30.23 -4.55 -35.42
C ARG A 619 29.98 -3.08 -35.07
N ILE A 620 29.37 -2.34 -36.00
CA ILE A 620 29.04 -0.93 -35.78
C ILE A 620 28.16 -0.79 -34.52
N GLY A 621 28.45 0.21 -33.69
CA GLY A 621 27.76 0.40 -32.42
C GLY A 621 28.42 -0.29 -31.22
N ALA A 622 29.41 -1.17 -31.44
CA ALA A 622 30.07 -1.91 -30.36
C ALA A 622 30.62 -0.97 -29.28
N SER A 623 31.35 0.09 -29.67
CA SER A 623 31.92 1.06 -28.72
C SER A 623 30.90 2.10 -28.28
N SER A 624 30.11 2.65 -29.20
CA SER A 624 29.08 3.64 -28.93
C SER A 624 27.95 3.55 -29.95
N ILE A 625 26.69 3.70 -29.50
CA ILE A 625 25.54 3.74 -30.41
C ILE A 625 25.57 4.95 -31.36
N GLU A 626 26.34 5.97 -31.04
CA GLU A 626 26.56 7.14 -31.91
C GLU A 626 27.23 6.75 -33.24
N GLU A 627 27.98 5.64 -33.30
CA GLU A 627 28.53 5.11 -34.55
C GLU A 627 27.41 4.75 -35.54
N ILE A 628 26.30 4.21 -35.05
CA ILE A 628 25.12 3.89 -35.88
C ILE A 628 24.41 5.18 -36.29
N LYS A 629 24.19 6.11 -35.36
CA LYS A 629 23.46 7.37 -35.62
C LYS A 629 24.19 8.30 -36.60
N GLN A 630 25.52 8.23 -36.65
CA GLN A 630 26.38 9.00 -37.55
C GLN A 630 26.61 8.31 -38.90
N HIS A 631 26.00 7.14 -39.14
CA HIS A 631 26.13 6.46 -40.43
C HIS A 631 25.55 7.32 -41.56
N PRO A 632 26.17 7.36 -42.77
CA PRO A 632 25.69 8.16 -43.90
C PRO A 632 24.22 7.95 -44.27
N TRP A 633 23.68 6.74 -44.05
CA TRP A 633 22.27 6.44 -44.28
C TRP A 633 21.30 7.28 -43.41
N PHE A 634 21.75 7.80 -42.27
CA PHE A 634 20.96 8.69 -41.41
C PHE A 634 21.33 10.18 -41.56
N ALA A 635 22.06 10.57 -42.62
CA ALA A 635 22.58 11.93 -42.77
C ALA A 635 21.49 13.03 -42.71
N ASP A 636 20.29 12.73 -43.23
CA ASP A 636 19.15 13.65 -43.28
C ASP A 636 18.21 13.55 -42.06
N VAL A 637 18.53 12.70 -41.08
CA VAL A 637 17.70 12.50 -39.89
C VAL A 637 18.01 13.56 -38.83
N ASP A 638 17.02 14.38 -38.50
CA ASP A 638 17.07 15.25 -37.32
C ASP A 638 16.70 14.47 -36.05
N TRP A 639 17.72 13.95 -35.37
CA TRP A 639 17.59 13.20 -34.12
C TRP A 639 16.93 13.97 -32.96
N ASN A 640 16.79 15.30 -33.05
CA ASN A 640 16.14 16.11 -32.02
C ASN A 640 14.63 16.32 -32.27
N HIS A 641 14.17 16.11 -33.51
CA HIS A 641 12.78 16.36 -33.91
C HIS A 641 12.19 15.18 -34.68
N ILE A 642 12.32 13.99 -34.10
CA ILE A 642 11.95 12.71 -34.71
C ILE A 642 10.43 12.61 -34.91
N GLU A 643 9.65 13.35 -34.13
CA GLU A 643 8.20 13.50 -34.30
C GLU A 643 7.78 14.09 -35.66
N ASN A 644 8.71 14.72 -36.38
CA ASN A 644 8.45 15.27 -37.72
C ASN A 644 8.62 14.23 -38.84
N LEU A 645 9.18 13.05 -38.54
CA LEU A 645 9.31 12.00 -39.54
C LEU A 645 7.93 11.48 -39.98
N PRO A 646 7.77 11.09 -41.26
CA PRO A 646 6.51 10.54 -41.74
C PRO A 646 6.19 9.26 -40.98
N LYS A 647 4.91 8.99 -40.73
CA LYS A 647 4.45 7.78 -40.05
C LYS A 647 4.10 6.74 -41.11
N PRO A 648 4.91 5.67 -41.30
CA PRO A 648 4.70 4.75 -42.42
C PRO A 648 3.36 4.00 -42.33
N PHE A 649 2.96 3.67 -41.09
CA PHE A 649 1.71 3.01 -40.78
C PHE A 649 1.05 3.65 -39.55
N VAL A 650 -0.22 4.03 -39.68
CA VAL A 650 -1.06 4.46 -38.56
C VAL A 650 -2.32 3.59 -38.57
N PRO A 651 -2.58 2.82 -37.50
CA PRO A 651 -3.70 1.88 -37.47
C PRO A 651 -5.05 2.62 -37.54
N GLN A 652 -5.97 2.09 -38.35
CA GLN A 652 -7.30 2.65 -38.55
C GLN A 652 -8.29 2.00 -37.56
N LEU A 653 -8.40 2.59 -36.38
CA LEU A 653 -9.15 2.03 -35.26
C LEU A 653 -10.62 2.49 -35.23
N SER A 654 -11.54 1.56 -35.02
CA SER A 654 -12.97 1.83 -34.78
C SER A 654 -13.27 2.33 -33.36
N GLY A 655 -12.36 2.12 -32.41
CA GLY A 655 -12.47 2.58 -31.03
C GLY A 655 -11.30 2.14 -30.15
N LYS A 656 -11.34 2.49 -28.86
CA LYS A 656 -10.26 2.16 -27.89
C LYS A 656 -10.13 0.67 -27.56
N GLU A 657 -11.18 -0.10 -27.83
CA GLU A 657 -11.24 -1.55 -27.57
C GLU A 657 -11.05 -2.36 -28.87
N ASP A 658 -10.66 -1.71 -29.97
CA ASP A 658 -10.46 -2.36 -31.27
C ASP A 658 -9.25 -3.30 -31.21
N THR A 659 -9.44 -4.55 -31.66
CA THR A 659 -8.40 -5.60 -31.72
C THR A 659 -8.23 -6.16 -33.14
N SER A 660 -8.63 -5.43 -34.18
CA SER A 660 -8.63 -5.92 -35.57
C SER A 660 -7.25 -6.24 -36.13
N TYR A 661 -6.21 -5.59 -35.61
CA TYR A 661 -4.80 -5.86 -35.94
C TYR A 661 -4.19 -7.02 -35.16
N PHE A 662 -4.96 -7.68 -34.29
CA PHE A 662 -4.56 -8.93 -33.67
C PHE A 662 -5.21 -10.07 -34.44
N GLU A 663 -4.42 -11.09 -34.81
CA GLU A 663 -4.96 -12.27 -35.49
C GLU A 663 -6.16 -12.82 -34.72
N ASP A 664 -7.29 -12.98 -35.41
CA ASP A 664 -8.46 -13.70 -34.92
C ASP A 664 -8.13 -15.21 -34.93
N ARG A 665 -7.17 -15.63 -34.09
CA ARG A 665 -7.09 -17.01 -33.60
C ARG A 665 -8.30 -17.21 -32.72
N THR A 666 -9.43 -17.40 -33.40
CA THR A 666 -10.79 -17.53 -32.90
C THR A 666 -10.89 -18.77 -32.02
N PHE A 667 -10.31 -18.69 -30.83
CA PHE A 667 -10.81 -19.45 -29.69
C PHE A 667 -12.12 -18.77 -29.33
N SER A 668 -13.19 -19.34 -29.89
CA SER A 668 -14.56 -19.02 -29.49
C SER A 668 -14.60 -19.00 -27.96
N LEU A 669 -15.17 -17.93 -27.41
CA LEU A 669 -15.35 -17.62 -25.98
C LEU A 669 -16.23 -18.69 -25.29
N GLY A 670 -15.75 -19.94 -25.22
CA GLY A 670 -16.59 -21.12 -25.02
C GLY A 670 -15.92 -22.36 -24.42
N GLN A 671 -14.60 -22.39 -24.19
CA GLN A 671 -14.01 -23.36 -23.27
C GLN A 671 -13.84 -22.72 -21.90
N GLN A 672 -14.85 -22.89 -21.04
CA GLN A 672 -14.88 -22.42 -19.65
C GLN A 672 -13.70 -22.92 -18.76
N THR A 673 -12.80 -23.74 -19.30
CA THR A 673 -11.69 -24.36 -18.57
C THR A 673 -10.43 -23.49 -18.51
N ASP A 674 -10.17 -22.68 -19.54
CA ASP A 674 -8.88 -22.00 -19.71
C ASP A 674 -8.77 -20.65 -19.00
N GLU A 675 -9.85 -20.16 -18.38
CA GLU A 675 -9.90 -18.85 -17.68
C GLU A 675 -10.37 -18.99 -16.23
N LYS A 676 -10.63 -20.22 -15.78
CA LYS A 676 -11.12 -20.49 -14.42
C LYS A 676 -10.15 -19.98 -13.35
N ASP A 677 -8.87 -20.14 -13.60
CA ASP A 677 -7.79 -19.69 -12.74
C ASP A 677 -7.80 -18.16 -12.53
N ILE A 678 -8.12 -17.38 -13.57
CA ILE A 678 -8.26 -15.93 -13.48
C ILE A 678 -9.52 -15.56 -12.68
N ILE A 679 -10.63 -16.24 -12.93
CA ILE A 679 -11.90 -16.00 -12.22
C ILE A 679 -11.76 -16.32 -10.73
N ASP A 680 -11.12 -17.43 -10.39
CA ASP A 680 -10.89 -17.87 -9.02
C ASP A 680 -10.00 -16.86 -8.26
N ASP A 681 -8.92 -16.36 -8.88
CA ASP A 681 -8.08 -15.29 -8.33
C ASP A 681 -8.89 -14.02 -8.03
N ILE A 682 -9.70 -13.55 -8.98
CA ILE A 682 -10.56 -12.35 -8.81
C ILE A 682 -11.55 -12.55 -7.66
N GLN A 683 -12.17 -13.73 -7.55
CA GLN A 683 -13.11 -14.04 -6.47
C GLN A 683 -12.44 -14.08 -5.10
N LEU A 684 -11.21 -14.61 -5.03
CA LEU A 684 -10.44 -14.64 -3.79
C LEU A 684 -10.10 -13.21 -3.31
N CYS A 685 -9.65 -12.33 -4.20
CA CYS A 685 -9.40 -10.92 -3.87
C CYS A 685 -10.65 -10.25 -3.28
N ARG A 686 -11.82 -10.44 -3.90
CA ARG A 686 -13.08 -9.86 -3.40
C ARG A 686 -13.47 -10.36 -2.01
N LYS A 687 -13.22 -11.64 -1.71
CA LYS A 687 -13.48 -12.22 -0.38
C LYS A 687 -12.57 -11.61 0.69
N VAL A 688 -11.30 -11.38 0.38
CA VAL A 688 -10.34 -10.74 1.30
C VAL A 688 -10.78 -9.32 1.61
N GLU A 689 -11.08 -8.52 0.57
CA GLU A 689 -11.57 -7.14 0.76
C GLU A 689 -12.86 -7.07 1.59
N GLU A 690 -13.79 -8.01 1.37
CA GLU A 690 -15.02 -8.10 2.16
C GLU A 690 -14.76 -8.48 3.64
N LYS A 691 -13.78 -9.35 3.90
CA LYS A 691 -13.37 -9.72 5.26
C LYS A 691 -12.72 -8.54 5.97
N GLU A 692 -11.83 -7.83 5.30
CA GLU A 692 -11.17 -6.62 5.84
C GLU A 692 -12.17 -5.51 6.13
N ARG A 693 -13.10 -5.20 5.19
CA ARG A 693 -14.18 -4.23 5.42
C ARG A 693 -15.09 -4.60 6.59
N ARG A 694 -15.35 -5.91 6.79
CA ARG A 694 -16.15 -6.40 7.94
C ARG A 694 -15.36 -6.34 9.25
N SER A 695 -14.05 -6.61 9.24
CA SER A 695 -13.17 -6.48 10.42
C SER A 695 -13.01 -5.03 10.88
N SER A 696 -13.06 -4.04 9.97
CA SER A 696 -13.11 -2.62 10.35
C SER A 696 -14.39 -2.23 11.10
N ILE A 697 -15.45 -3.03 11.04
CA ILE A 697 -16.75 -2.79 11.71
C ILE A 697 -16.96 -3.75 12.90
N LEU A 698 -16.23 -4.86 12.97
CA LEU A 698 -16.34 -5.83 14.04
C LEU A 698 -14.93 -6.32 14.43
N SER A 699 -14.40 -5.78 15.52
CA SER A 699 -13.22 -6.35 16.12
C SER A 699 -13.50 -7.78 16.60
N ILE A 700 -12.50 -8.65 16.35
CA ILE A 700 -12.21 -9.96 16.97
C ILE A 700 -12.60 -11.22 16.14
N ILE A 701 -11.57 -12.08 16.01
CA ILE A 701 -11.47 -13.52 15.75
C ILE A 701 -11.26 -13.93 14.28
N VAL A 702 -10.05 -14.43 13.96
CA VAL A 702 -9.80 -15.79 13.43
C VAL A 702 -8.35 -16.20 13.78
N ASP A 703 -8.19 -17.26 14.57
CA ASP A 703 -7.01 -18.15 14.52
C ASP A 703 -7.20 -19.04 13.28
N ASP A 704 -6.18 -19.18 12.43
CA ASP A 704 -6.08 -20.38 11.59
C ASP A 704 -4.63 -20.70 11.23
N GLU A 705 -4.25 -21.96 11.46
CA GLU A 705 -2.98 -22.55 11.07
C GLU A 705 -3.01 -22.83 9.56
N SER A 706 -2.10 -22.25 8.79
CA SER A 706 -1.87 -22.65 7.39
C SER A 706 -0.80 -23.72 7.30
N PRO A 707 -0.97 -24.76 6.45
CA PRO A 707 -0.04 -25.87 6.35
C PRO A 707 1.26 -25.44 5.66
N ALA A 708 2.37 -25.77 6.30
CA ALA A 708 3.72 -25.55 5.81
C ALA A 708 4.05 -26.52 4.66
N ASN A 709 4.03 -26.06 3.40
CA ASN A 709 4.89 -26.61 2.33
C ASN A 709 4.86 -25.80 1.01
N ASP A 710 5.26 -24.52 0.98
CA ASP A 710 5.71 -23.86 -0.27
C ASP A 710 6.60 -22.61 -0.05
N SER A 711 7.31 -22.57 1.08
CA SER A 711 7.86 -21.33 1.65
C SER A 711 8.90 -20.60 0.79
N LEU A 712 9.67 -21.29 -0.05
CA LEU A 712 10.79 -20.65 -0.76
C LEU A 712 10.35 -19.86 -2.00
N ILE A 713 9.36 -20.36 -2.76
CA ILE A 713 8.83 -19.65 -3.93
C ILE A 713 7.88 -18.53 -3.45
N GLU A 714 7.06 -18.82 -2.44
CA GLU A 714 6.19 -17.80 -1.85
C GLU A 714 6.97 -16.64 -1.24
N ASP A 715 8.11 -16.87 -0.57
CA ASP A 715 8.88 -15.76 0.02
C ASP A 715 9.62 -14.92 -1.03
N GLU A 716 10.10 -15.51 -2.13
CA GLU A 716 10.66 -14.75 -3.27
C GLU A 716 9.56 -13.96 -4.02
N MET A 717 8.36 -14.54 -4.14
CA MET A 717 7.19 -13.91 -4.75
C MET A 717 6.46 -12.92 -3.81
N LYS A 718 6.58 -13.03 -2.49
CA LYS A 718 6.04 -12.03 -1.53
C LYS A 718 6.73 -10.67 -1.67
N ASN A 719 8.00 -10.67 -2.09
CA ASN A 719 8.75 -9.46 -2.43
C ASN A 719 8.44 -8.93 -3.84
N PHE A 720 7.48 -9.52 -4.54
CA PHE A 720 7.03 -9.04 -5.84
C PHE A 720 6.17 -7.78 -5.65
N GLN A 721 6.82 -6.68 -5.29
CA GLN A 721 6.16 -5.42 -5.06
C GLN A 721 5.45 -4.96 -6.34
N SER A 722 4.19 -4.55 -6.20
CA SER A 722 3.43 -3.84 -7.23
C SER A 722 4.17 -2.55 -7.61
N VAL A 723 3.95 -2.05 -8.82
CA VAL A 723 4.54 -0.80 -9.35
C VAL A 723 4.62 0.29 -8.28
N SER A 724 5.80 0.91 -8.16
CA SER A 724 6.00 1.97 -7.17
C SER A 724 5.11 3.16 -7.48
N ILE A 725 4.56 3.81 -6.45
CA ILE A 725 3.73 5.01 -6.59
C ILE A 725 4.50 6.11 -7.33
N HIS A 726 5.82 6.18 -7.10
CA HIS A 726 6.70 7.10 -7.82
C HIS A 726 6.71 6.85 -9.33
N GLN A 727 6.70 5.59 -9.79
CA GLN A 727 6.63 5.31 -11.22
C GLN A 727 5.28 5.70 -11.83
N LEU A 728 4.17 5.43 -11.13
CA LEU A 728 2.85 5.92 -11.55
C LEU A 728 2.80 7.44 -11.60
N GLN A 729 3.45 8.10 -10.64
CA GLN A 729 3.57 9.54 -10.56
C GLN A 729 4.35 10.11 -11.77
N GLU A 730 5.55 9.59 -12.05
CA GLU A 730 6.38 10.05 -13.16
C GLU A 730 5.72 9.77 -14.52
N THR A 731 5.12 8.59 -14.70
CA THR A 731 4.38 8.26 -15.92
C THR A 731 3.23 9.25 -16.17
N THR A 732 2.50 9.61 -15.11
CA THR A 732 1.41 10.60 -15.20
C THR A 732 1.95 12.00 -15.53
N LYS A 733 3.07 12.41 -14.93
CA LYS A 733 3.69 13.72 -15.20
C LYS A 733 4.19 13.82 -16.63
N GLU A 734 4.84 12.78 -17.13
CA GLU A 734 5.41 12.79 -18.48
C GLU A 734 4.32 12.72 -19.56
N GLU A 735 3.25 11.95 -19.33
CA GLU A 735 2.04 12.00 -20.18
C GLU A 735 1.45 13.43 -20.21
N ALA A 736 1.42 14.13 -19.07
CA ALA A 736 0.97 15.52 -19.04
C ALA A 736 1.91 16.47 -19.81
N ARG A 737 3.23 16.31 -19.68
CA ARG A 737 4.23 17.10 -20.44
C ARG A 737 4.08 16.91 -21.94
N MET A 738 3.93 15.67 -22.39
CA MET A 738 3.71 15.36 -23.80
C MET A 738 2.42 15.99 -24.32
N ARG A 739 1.31 15.92 -23.57
CA ARG A 739 0.05 16.57 -23.96
C ARG A 739 0.17 18.08 -24.06
N ARG A 740 0.89 18.74 -23.13
CA ARG A 740 1.14 20.20 -23.18
C ARG A 740 1.91 20.60 -24.45
N LYS A 741 2.92 19.82 -24.85
CA LYS A 741 3.67 20.05 -26.10
C LYS A 741 2.77 19.95 -27.33
N ILE A 742 1.90 18.94 -27.38
CA ILE A 742 0.97 18.72 -28.49
C ILE A 742 -0.09 19.83 -28.57
N SER A 743 -0.64 20.29 -27.43
CA SER A 743 -1.70 21.31 -27.43
C SER A 743 -1.19 22.75 -27.60
N LYS A 744 0.12 22.97 -27.78
CA LYS A 744 0.77 24.31 -27.78
C LYS A 744 0.35 25.14 -26.57
N PHE A 745 0.23 24.50 -25.41
CA PHE A 745 -0.17 25.16 -24.18
C PHE A 745 0.95 26.11 -23.75
N ASP A 746 0.65 27.40 -23.68
CA ASP A 746 1.61 28.41 -23.22
C ASP A 746 1.89 28.16 -21.73
N GLU A 747 3.14 27.84 -21.37
CA GLU A 747 3.54 27.62 -19.98
C GLU A 747 3.30 28.86 -19.10
N ASN A 748 3.13 30.04 -19.72
CA ASN A 748 2.83 31.30 -19.05
C ASN A 748 1.34 31.67 -19.01
N ALA A 749 0.44 30.84 -19.56
CA ALA A 749 -0.99 31.04 -19.36
C ALA A 749 -1.33 30.72 -17.91
N GLU A 750 -1.48 31.75 -17.07
CA GLU A 750 -2.00 31.62 -15.71
C GLU A 750 -3.28 30.79 -15.76
N CYS A 751 -3.20 29.55 -15.28
CA CYS A 751 -4.38 28.71 -15.14
C CYS A 751 -5.29 29.44 -14.15
N GLN A 752 -6.41 30.01 -14.64
CA GLN A 752 -7.45 30.62 -13.79
C GLN A 752 -8.05 29.63 -12.76
N CYS A 753 -7.60 28.38 -12.79
CA CYS A 753 -7.95 27.28 -11.91
C CYS A 753 -7.10 27.20 -10.63
N ILE A 754 -6.15 28.11 -10.35
CA ILE A 754 -5.39 28.11 -9.08
C ILE A 754 -6.27 28.73 -7.98
N PRO A 755 -6.82 27.96 -7.01
CA PRO A 755 -7.39 28.57 -5.83
C PRO A 755 -6.24 29.16 -5.01
N GLU A 756 -6.35 30.41 -4.55
CA GLU A 756 -5.35 31.05 -3.70
C GLU A 756 -4.90 30.10 -2.56
N PHE A 757 -3.64 29.68 -2.60
CA PHE A 757 -3.01 28.88 -1.55
C PHE A 757 -2.80 29.75 -0.30
N LYS A 758 -3.85 29.93 0.51
CA LYS A 758 -3.68 30.36 1.90
C LYS A 758 -3.39 29.13 2.75
N THR A 759 -2.10 28.78 2.86
CA THR A 759 -1.66 27.97 3.99
C THR A 759 -1.84 28.81 5.25
N GLU A 760 -3.02 28.75 5.88
CA GLU A 760 -3.07 29.00 7.31
C GLU A 760 -2.31 27.85 7.96
N LYS A 761 -0.99 28.02 8.07
CA LYS A 761 -0.24 27.32 9.11
C LYS A 761 -0.89 27.75 10.41
N LYS A 762 -1.84 26.97 10.93
CA LYS A 762 -2.02 26.87 12.37
C LYS A 762 -0.70 26.33 12.88
N THR A 763 0.28 27.20 13.11
CA THR A 763 1.42 26.90 13.96
C THR A 763 0.84 26.62 15.35
N ARG A 764 0.40 25.38 15.59
CA ARG A 764 0.38 24.80 16.92
C ARG A 764 1.83 24.93 17.38
N THR A 765 2.06 25.81 18.36
CA THR A 765 3.38 26.04 18.96
C THR A 765 3.86 24.71 19.51
N ARG A 766 4.70 24.00 18.75
CA ARG A 766 5.33 22.74 19.17
C ARG A 766 6.00 22.97 20.52
N ARG A 767 5.46 22.36 21.58
CA ARG A 767 6.22 22.19 22.83
C ARG A 767 7.42 21.30 22.48
N ARG A 768 8.60 21.90 22.37
CA ARG A 768 9.86 21.15 22.27
C ARG A 768 9.96 20.19 23.46
N LEU A 769 10.21 18.92 23.18
CA LEU A 769 10.61 17.91 24.16
C LEU A 769 11.75 18.46 25.05
N PRO A 770 11.64 18.49 26.37
CA PRO A 770 12.78 18.79 27.22
C PRO A 770 13.73 17.58 27.21
N ARG A 771 14.93 17.72 26.64
CA ARG A 771 16.04 16.81 26.87
C ARG A 771 16.34 16.80 28.37
N LYS A 772 16.07 15.68 29.07
CA LYS A 772 16.59 15.49 30.43
C LYS A 772 18.11 15.35 30.34
N SER A 773 18.83 16.38 30.75
CA SER A 773 20.27 16.36 30.96
C SER A 773 20.60 15.44 32.13
N TYR A 774 21.29 14.32 31.87
CA TYR A 774 21.98 13.57 32.90
C TYR A 774 23.16 14.41 33.41
N MET A 775 23.12 14.81 34.69
CA MET A 775 24.32 15.32 35.38
C MET A 775 25.06 14.14 36.03
N PRO A 776 26.39 14.03 35.88
CA PRO A 776 27.16 12.99 36.56
C PRO A 776 27.35 13.35 38.04
N VAL A 777 27.16 12.35 38.89
CA VAL A 777 27.31 12.43 40.35
C VAL A 777 28.79 12.64 40.71
N LYS A 778 29.07 13.72 41.43
CA LYS A 778 30.36 13.96 42.10
C LYS A 778 30.50 13.02 43.30
N ASN A 779 31.47 12.12 43.28
CA ASN A 779 31.96 11.42 44.47
C ASN A 779 33.17 12.18 45.03
N ASN A 780 33.04 12.68 46.26
CA ASN A 780 34.13 13.22 47.05
C ASN A 780 34.44 12.27 48.22
N GLY A 781 35.72 11.93 48.36
CA GLY A 781 36.35 11.57 49.63
C GLY A 781 36.70 10.10 49.81
N ILE A 782 37.98 9.75 49.68
CA ILE A 782 38.93 9.71 50.82
C ILE A 782 40.36 9.39 50.30
N SER A 783 41.31 10.21 50.77
CA SER A 783 42.79 10.10 50.84
C SER A 783 43.33 8.69 51.16
N SER A 784 44.54 8.22 50.83
CA SER A 784 45.81 8.73 50.27
C SER A 784 46.77 7.50 50.14
N PRO A 785 48.12 7.58 50.06
CA PRO A 785 48.89 7.30 48.83
C PRO A 785 49.98 6.19 48.99
N THR A 786 50.57 5.72 47.88
CA THR A 786 52.04 5.53 47.71
C THR A 786 52.45 4.96 46.33
N ARG A 787 53.33 5.71 45.66
CA ARG A 787 54.60 5.35 44.98
C ARG A 787 54.71 4.06 44.13
N ASN A 788 55.10 4.28 42.85
CA ASN A 788 56.45 4.06 42.27
C ASN A 788 56.52 3.20 40.99
N HIS A 789 57.29 3.74 40.01
CA HIS A 789 58.05 3.07 38.93
C HIS A 789 57.24 2.31 37.85
N GLU A 790 57.54 2.28 36.56
CA GLU A 790 58.67 2.76 35.74
C GLU A 790 58.32 2.58 34.25
N ASN A 791 58.83 3.50 33.43
CA ASN A 791 59.48 3.35 32.12
C ASN A 791 58.84 2.73 30.85
N HIS A 792 59.18 3.46 29.77
CA HIS A 792 59.46 3.11 28.37
C HIS A 792 58.33 3.28 27.35
N TYR A 793 58.37 4.34 26.51
CA TYR A 793 59.10 4.48 25.21
C TYR A 793 58.56 3.47 24.17
N ILE A 794 58.01 3.84 23.00
CA ILE A 794 58.56 4.52 21.80
C ILE A 794 57.32 4.93 20.95
N ASP A 795 57.16 6.19 20.51
CA ASP A 795 57.50 6.73 19.15
C ASP A 795 56.78 5.98 17.99
N ASP A 796 56.21 6.56 16.93
CA ASP A 796 56.24 7.91 16.37
C ASP A 796 55.28 7.96 15.14
N SER A 797 55.04 9.16 14.58
CA SER A 797 54.46 9.52 13.25
C SER A 797 52.93 9.40 13.03
N CYS A 798 52.14 10.47 12.78
CA CYS A 798 52.15 11.52 11.72
C CYS A 798 52.04 10.91 10.32
N ASP A 799 51.35 11.42 9.30
CA ASP A 799 50.35 12.45 9.00
C ASP A 799 50.11 12.27 7.46
N GLU A 800 49.15 13.00 6.87
CA GLU A 800 48.98 13.28 5.42
C GLU A 800 48.34 12.16 4.55
N GLU A 801 47.11 12.35 4.04
CA GLU A 801 46.67 13.16 2.88
C GLU A 801 46.90 12.51 1.50
N PHE A 802 45.82 12.54 0.70
CA PHE A 802 45.68 12.57 -0.77
C PHE A 802 44.97 11.40 -1.48
N ASP A 803 43.84 11.79 -2.11
CA ASP A 803 43.19 11.39 -3.37
C ASP A 803 43.34 9.95 -3.91
N ASP A 804 42.20 9.25 -4.00
CA ASP A 804 41.47 8.97 -5.26
C ASP A 804 40.06 8.42 -4.97
#